data_AF-A0A7W0WUJ1-F1
#
_entry.id   AF-A0A7W0WUJ1-F1
#
_cell.length_a   1.000
_cell.length_b   1.000
_cell.length_c   1.000
_cell.angle_alpha   90.00
_cell.angle_beta   90.00
_cell.angle_gamma   90.00
#
_symmetry.space_group_name_H-M   'P 1'
#
loop_
_entity.id
_entity.type
_entity.pdbx_description
1 polymer ?
#
loop_
_entity_poly.entity_id
_entity_poly.type
_entity_poly.pdbx_seq_one_letter_code
_entity_poly.pdbx_strand_id
1 'polypeptide(L)'
;NGEPSRTGVFVKGTLHGPNVFTRSTAHTTENFPNGLGRHIWRCEMDFVEGRMTEGRLYDQEGRRVMEDGTPFPTERPKGVPSDAHFRMPDGGDEYRWVSGQTKQVGDAWHRIGTWRYWTDIGVLVREEPYEDGEVHGVVRNYSDDDGTLLEEERYENGERQFDRPRGVPEDAEFDDEDEVWVHRELDGKALHGEQRTWTASGVLRRSETYDKGNIVRLREFLDDGTVAQDSTLFDGGVPRRKLFRRTDEELESFPNVEHEDAREVEYVFDEHGRMTSFKITDESGAVLEEEELYRNAHGDEEQERFASIDDASKAWTSEGERYTALLNKWLGELYTLDEPTFEEPTFERDDLERGVIDSITALNARGEGALARTKFPLYYDGIGKSFWGRYGLVVDRVLNTGSEMYARVQYPSFRPAEVMRITADKIEPVPGMMGFGASYDKQYTAFAFEDRIEVRKGGERITFAYPTAYDHAAADKLERELGTGSFMGVQSVRVLPNGREVLLVSGEGIYVVGQDKTERLYPLDGIIDQYVEDFESGTFGIEMHFANADVSPSGDRITCGGMFRRGIMAGLAIYRKVDGKWVLENTSQADAFFPAQAVFHRERPHIAFAACLYASLSNALTNTTFRIDLDGLAPGDIEEFSGAVAQEGGRVQVIASFGKGYLLGFDNGYVRWMGVDDDCELLGYLFVGGSILDIDVAPDQKSFVVASDSGLVSKFTLADVASSNLITTMPLKDESRAVFFRTWPPMRW
;
A
#
# COMPACT_ATOMS: atom_id res chain seq x y z
N ASN A 1 19.32 -41.14 38.56
CA ASN A 1 19.53 -40.81 39.98
C ASN A 1 18.46 -41.37 40.91
N GLY A 2 17.27 -41.76 40.42
CA GLY A 2 16.24 -42.36 41.30
C GLY A 2 15.44 -41.33 42.10
N GLU A 3 15.67 -40.05 41.83
CA GLU A 3 14.87 -38.94 42.35
C GLU A 3 13.63 -38.76 41.46
N PRO A 4 12.45 -38.50 42.04
CA PRO A 4 11.24 -38.26 41.26
C PRO A 4 11.34 -36.96 40.46
N SER A 5 11.09 -37.05 39.15
CA SER A 5 11.00 -35.88 38.25
C SER A 5 9.75 -35.04 38.51
N ARG A 6 8.69 -35.65 39.07
CA ARG A 6 7.49 -34.96 39.54
C ARG A 6 6.88 -35.65 40.77
N THR A 7 6.40 -34.88 41.73
CA THR A 7 5.58 -35.37 42.86
C THR A 7 4.38 -34.45 43.04
N GLY A 8 3.18 -34.99 43.24
CA GLY A 8 1.98 -34.19 43.52
C GLY A 8 1.05 -34.90 44.49
N VAL A 9 0.27 -34.11 45.23
CA VAL A 9 -0.75 -34.61 46.16
C VAL A 9 -2.14 -34.36 45.59
N PHE A 10 -3.02 -35.36 45.66
CA PHE A 10 -4.39 -35.27 45.16
C PHE A 10 -5.39 -35.56 46.28
N VAL A 11 -6.44 -34.74 46.38
CA VAL A 11 -7.58 -34.95 47.27
C VAL A 11 -8.84 -35.00 46.39
N LYS A 12 -9.56 -36.13 46.43
CA LYS A 12 -10.76 -36.40 45.61
C LYS A 12 -10.55 -36.25 44.10
N GLY A 13 -9.37 -36.61 43.59
CA GLY A 13 -9.05 -36.52 42.16
C GLY A 13 -8.57 -35.14 41.70
N THR A 14 -8.52 -34.16 42.60
CA THR A 14 -8.04 -32.80 42.31
C THR A 14 -6.70 -32.56 43.00
N LEU A 15 -5.77 -31.88 42.32
CA LEU A 15 -4.50 -31.45 42.91
C LEU A 15 -4.75 -30.62 44.18
N HIS A 16 -4.11 -31.01 45.28
CA HIS A 16 -4.24 -30.37 46.58
C HIS A 16 -2.98 -30.62 47.41
N GLY A 17 -2.24 -29.57 47.75
CA GLY A 17 -0.89 -29.63 48.32
C GLY A 17 0.21 -29.34 47.28
N PRO A 18 1.48 -29.62 47.62
CA PRO A 18 2.61 -29.30 46.76
C PRO A 18 2.67 -30.23 45.54
N ASN A 19 2.89 -29.63 44.37
CA ASN A 19 3.23 -30.27 43.11
C ASN A 19 4.62 -29.80 42.69
N VAL A 20 5.59 -30.70 42.77
CA VAL A 20 7.02 -30.42 42.59
C VAL A 20 7.48 -31.04 41.30
N PHE A 21 8.19 -30.27 40.48
CA PHE A 21 8.88 -30.70 39.26
C PHE A 21 10.38 -30.52 39.46
N THR A 22 11.16 -31.53 39.08
CA THR A 22 12.63 -31.51 39.19
C THR A 22 13.24 -31.78 37.83
N ARG A 23 14.13 -30.90 37.39
CA ARG A 23 14.84 -31.01 36.12
C ARG A 23 15.88 -32.13 36.21
N SER A 24 16.01 -32.89 35.12
CA SER A 24 16.94 -34.02 35.02
C SER A 24 18.01 -33.75 33.97
N THR A 25 19.26 -34.13 34.28
CA THR A 25 20.36 -34.19 33.30
C THR A 25 20.37 -35.49 32.51
N ALA A 26 19.56 -36.47 32.91
CA ALA A 26 19.34 -37.73 32.21
C ALA A 26 18.01 -37.71 31.45
N HIS A 27 17.91 -38.51 30.39
CA HIS A 27 16.69 -38.66 29.60
C HIS A 27 15.48 -39.05 30.49
N THR A 28 14.37 -38.32 30.34
CA THR A 28 13.10 -38.57 31.03
C THR A 28 11.94 -38.36 30.05
N THR A 29 10.84 -39.10 30.23
CA THR A 29 9.59 -38.93 29.48
C THR A 29 8.68 -37.86 30.09
N GLU A 30 8.99 -37.39 31.29
CA GLU A 30 8.23 -36.36 32.00
C GLU A 30 8.71 -34.96 31.58
N ASN A 31 7.76 -34.10 31.21
CA ASN A 31 8.06 -32.72 30.82
C ASN A 31 8.30 -31.86 32.06
N PHE A 32 9.40 -31.11 32.05
CA PHE A 32 9.55 -29.96 32.95
C PHE A 32 8.66 -28.82 32.42
N PRO A 33 8.08 -27.96 33.28
CA PRO A 33 7.21 -26.88 32.80
C PRO A 33 7.87 -26.02 31.71
N ASN A 34 7.15 -25.85 30.60
CA ASN A 34 7.59 -25.04 29.48
C ASN A 34 7.72 -23.56 29.88
N GLY A 35 8.59 -22.81 29.21
CA GLY A 35 8.83 -21.39 29.49
C GLY A 35 9.88 -21.09 30.56
N LEU A 36 10.32 -22.09 31.35
CA LEU A 36 11.32 -21.89 32.40
C LEU A 36 12.77 -22.05 31.90
N GLY A 37 13.61 -21.04 32.18
CA GLY A 37 14.99 -20.94 31.72
C GLY A 37 15.91 -22.11 32.13
N ARG A 38 17.08 -22.22 31.49
CA ARG A 38 18.03 -23.35 31.71
C ARG A 38 18.58 -23.46 33.12
N HIS A 39 18.57 -22.36 33.87
CA HIS A 39 19.07 -22.24 35.24
C HIS A 39 18.05 -22.70 36.31
N ILE A 40 16.78 -22.93 35.93
CA ILE A 40 15.75 -23.41 36.86
C ILE A 40 15.80 -24.93 36.96
N TRP A 41 16.04 -25.44 38.17
CA TRP A 41 16.24 -26.87 38.42
C TRP A 41 15.10 -27.54 39.17
N ARG A 42 14.33 -26.77 39.93
CA ARG A 42 13.13 -27.26 40.62
C ARG A 42 12.04 -26.20 40.62
N CYS A 43 10.82 -26.61 40.33
CA CYS A 43 9.62 -25.78 40.39
C CYS A 43 8.64 -26.43 41.37
N GLU A 44 8.17 -25.68 42.36
CA GLU A 44 7.18 -26.14 43.33
C GLU A 44 5.93 -25.28 43.22
N MET A 45 4.77 -25.91 43.06
CA MET A 45 3.48 -25.26 42.94
C MET A 45 2.53 -25.76 44.03
N ASP A 46 2.00 -24.88 44.88
CA ASP A 46 1.05 -25.25 45.93
C ASP A 46 -0.39 -25.12 45.43
N PHE A 47 -1.18 -26.19 45.58
CA PHE A 47 -2.58 -26.22 45.16
C PHE A 47 -3.54 -26.31 46.34
N VAL A 48 -4.67 -25.62 46.27
CA VAL A 48 -5.82 -25.79 47.17
C VAL A 48 -7.06 -26.05 46.33
N GLU A 49 -7.56 -27.29 46.37
CA GLU A 49 -8.76 -27.72 45.62
C GLU A 49 -8.67 -27.42 44.12
N GLY A 50 -7.51 -27.69 43.52
CA GLY A 50 -7.26 -27.48 42.08
C GLY A 50 -6.90 -26.06 41.69
N ARG A 51 -6.86 -25.12 42.63
CA ARG A 51 -6.40 -23.74 42.40
C ARG A 51 -4.95 -23.61 42.82
N MET A 52 -4.08 -23.15 41.93
CA MET A 52 -2.70 -22.83 42.27
C MET A 52 -2.67 -21.59 43.17
N THR A 53 -1.88 -21.62 44.23
CA THR A 53 -1.78 -20.56 45.25
C THR A 53 -0.39 -19.96 45.35
N GLU A 54 0.67 -20.74 45.12
CA GLU A 54 2.05 -20.26 45.08
C GLU A 54 2.87 -21.08 44.08
N GLY A 55 3.80 -20.40 43.39
CA GLY A 55 4.85 -21.01 42.58
C GLY A 55 6.23 -20.58 43.10
N ARG A 56 7.14 -21.53 43.29
CA ARG A 56 8.50 -21.30 43.76
C ARG A 56 9.49 -21.96 42.82
N LEU A 57 10.48 -21.20 42.37
CA LEU A 57 11.54 -21.70 41.50
C LEU A 57 12.85 -21.76 42.27
N TYR A 58 13.64 -22.79 41.97
CA TYR A 58 14.93 -23.02 42.60
C TYR A 58 15.99 -23.36 41.56
N ASP A 59 17.21 -22.88 41.80
CA ASP A 59 18.39 -23.24 41.03
C ASP A 59 18.91 -24.64 41.41
N GLN A 60 20.02 -25.05 40.80
CA GLN A 60 20.62 -26.36 41.02
C GLN A 60 21.17 -26.53 42.46
N GLU A 61 21.53 -25.44 43.12
CA GLU A 61 21.99 -25.42 44.52
C GLU A 61 20.83 -25.38 45.53
N GLY A 62 19.58 -25.32 45.06
CA GLY A 62 18.38 -25.28 45.90
C GLY A 62 18.05 -23.89 46.46
N ARG A 63 18.64 -22.83 45.91
CA ARG A 63 18.33 -21.43 46.28
C ARG A 63 17.09 -20.97 45.52
N ARG A 64 16.21 -20.21 46.16
CA ARG A 64 15.04 -19.64 45.51
C ARG A 64 15.48 -18.55 44.52
N VAL A 65 15.03 -18.66 43.28
CA VAL A 65 15.39 -17.77 42.18
C VAL A 65 14.14 -17.28 41.43
N MET A 66 14.28 -16.22 40.66
CA MET A 66 13.29 -15.73 39.71
C MET A 66 13.35 -16.53 38.39
N GLU A 67 12.45 -16.27 37.45
CA GLU A 67 12.32 -17.00 36.17
C GLU A 67 13.56 -16.88 35.27
N ASP A 68 14.38 -15.83 35.46
CA ASP A 68 15.66 -15.60 34.79
C ASP A 68 16.88 -16.14 35.55
N GLY A 69 16.67 -16.73 36.73
CA GLY A 69 17.70 -17.34 37.57
C GLY A 69 18.39 -16.39 38.55
N THR A 70 17.99 -15.11 38.58
CA THR A 70 18.47 -14.16 39.60
C THR A 70 17.89 -14.49 40.98
N PRO A 71 18.55 -14.08 42.08
CA PRO A 71 18.05 -14.37 43.43
C PRO A 71 16.67 -13.80 43.69
N PHE A 72 15.76 -14.61 44.25
CA PHE A 72 14.44 -14.14 44.64
C PHE A 72 14.55 -13.12 45.80
N PRO A 73 13.79 -12.02 45.81
CA PRO A 73 13.86 -11.02 46.89
C PRO A 73 13.63 -11.66 48.26
N THR A 74 14.52 -11.39 49.21
CA THR A 74 14.47 -12.01 50.54
C THR A 74 13.45 -11.38 51.48
N GLU A 75 12.97 -10.17 51.20
CA GLU A 75 12.01 -9.43 52.03
C GLU A 75 10.81 -8.96 51.20
N ARG A 76 9.60 -9.31 51.67
CA ARG A 76 8.34 -8.81 51.09
C ARG A 76 8.04 -7.42 51.69
N PRO A 77 7.77 -6.39 50.86
CA PRO A 77 7.45 -5.05 51.34
C PRO A 77 6.19 -4.99 52.21
N LYS A 78 6.14 -3.99 53.09
CA LYS A 78 4.99 -3.75 53.97
C LYS A 78 3.81 -3.22 53.14
N GLY A 79 2.71 -3.97 53.10
CA GLY A 79 1.50 -3.63 52.34
C GLY A 79 1.20 -4.62 51.21
N VAL A 80 2.19 -5.42 50.81
CA VAL A 80 2.02 -6.50 49.84
C VAL A 80 1.39 -7.72 50.54
N PRO A 81 0.27 -8.27 50.02
CA PRO A 81 -0.38 -9.46 50.59
C PRO A 81 0.52 -10.69 50.68
N SER A 82 0.23 -11.60 51.61
CA SER A 82 1.06 -12.78 51.84
C SER A 82 1.03 -13.80 50.70
N ASP A 83 -0.02 -13.76 49.89
CA ASP A 83 -0.27 -14.56 48.70
C ASP A 83 0.25 -13.93 47.41
N ALA A 84 0.84 -12.73 47.48
CA ALA A 84 1.47 -12.11 46.32
C ALA A 84 2.86 -12.72 46.04
N HIS A 85 3.17 -12.85 44.75
CA HIS A 85 4.41 -13.42 44.21
C HIS A 85 5.16 -12.39 43.38
N PHE A 86 6.46 -12.26 43.60
CA PHE A 86 7.31 -11.36 42.81
C PHE A 86 7.66 -12.02 41.48
N ARG A 87 7.16 -11.49 40.37
CA ARG A 87 7.34 -12.03 39.02
C ARG A 87 7.29 -10.92 37.97
N MET A 88 7.77 -11.20 36.77
CA MET A 88 7.54 -10.34 35.61
C MET A 88 6.08 -10.54 35.15
N PRO A 89 5.25 -9.48 35.08
CA PRO A 89 3.94 -9.57 34.44
C PRO A 89 4.07 -9.90 32.95
N ASP A 90 3.07 -10.59 32.39
CA ASP A 90 3.06 -10.91 30.95
C ASP A 90 3.07 -9.60 30.14
N GLY A 91 4.08 -9.42 29.28
CA GLY A 91 4.26 -8.19 28.48
C GLY A 91 4.83 -6.98 29.23
N GLY A 92 5.25 -7.14 30.50
CA GLY A 92 5.88 -6.08 31.29
C GLY A 92 7.41 -6.09 31.21
N ASP A 93 8.01 -4.91 31.45
CA ASP A 93 9.47 -4.71 31.48
C ASP A 93 10.07 -4.72 32.90
N GLU A 94 9.22 -4.74 33.94
CA GLU A 94 9.63 -4.71 35.34
C GLU A 94 8.95 -5.78 36.20
N TYR A 95 9.72 -6.35 37.13
CA TYR A 95 9.20 -7.29 38.12
C TYR A 95 8.26 -6.60 39.09
N ARG A 96 7.10 -7.21 39.33
CA ARG A 96 6.07 -6.73 40.27
C ARG A 96 5.68 -7.83 41.24
N TRP A 97 5.23 -7.45 42.43
CA TRP A 97 4.45 -8.36 43.26
C TRP A 97 3.07 -8.51 42.63
N VAL A 98 2.60 -9.74 42.46
CA VAL A 98 1.34 -10.03 41.78
C VAL A 98 0.51 -10.98 42.64
N SER A 99 -0.77 -10.64 42.83
CA SER A 99 -1.74 -11.47 43.55
C SER A 99 -2.98 -11.67 42.68
N GLY A 100 -3.39 -12.91 42.52
CA GLY A 100 -4.53 -13.26 41.67
C GLY A 100 -4.83 -14.75 41.74
N GLN A 101 -5.94 -15.15 41.12
CA GLN A 101 -6.37 -16.54 41.09
C GLN A 101 -6.43 -17.05 39.66
N THR A 102 -6.09 -18.32 39.47
CA THR A 102 -6.31 -19.04 38.21
C THR A 102 -7.22 -20.24 38.43
N LYS A 103 -7.93 -20.62 37.37
CA LYS A 103 -8.80 -21.80 37.31
C LYS A 103 -8.45 -22.62 36.08
N GLN A 104 -8.33 -23.93 36.24
CA GLN A 104 -8.07 -24.83 35.12
C GLN A 104 -9.33 -25.01 34.27
N VAL A 105 -9.21 -24.84 32.96
CA VAL A 105 -10.23 -25.11 31.94
C VAL A 105 -9.57 -25.93 30.84
N GLY A 106 -9.89 -27.22 30.76
CA GLY A 106 -9.14 -28.16 29.91
C GLY A 106 -7.66 -28.26 30.33
N ASP A 107 -6.76 -28.06 29.37
CA ASP A 107 -5.31 -28.01 29.61
C ASP A 107 -4.78 -26.58 29.89
N ALA A 108 -5.65 -25.56 29.84
CA ALA A 108 -5.29 -24.16 30.06
C ALA A 108 -5.63 -23.67 31.49
N TRP A 109 -4.94 -22.61 31.93
CA TRP A 109 -5.15 -21.95 33.23
C TRP A 109 -5.63 -20.52 33.00
N HIS A 110 -6.91 -20.27 33.23
CA HIS A 110 -7.54 -18.97 32.99
C HIS A 110 -7.43 -18.12 34.25
N ARG A 111 -7.09 -16.83 34.11
CA ARG A 111 -7.17 -15.85 35.19
C ARG A 111 -8.63 -15.63 35.59
N ILE A 112 -8.90 -15.52 36.90
CA ILE A 112 -10.23 -15.24 37.43
C ILE A 112 -10.16 -14.25 38.60
N GLY A 113 -11.21 -13.44 38.74
CA GLY A 113 -11.33 -12.45 39.81
C GLY A 113 -10.35 -11.29 39.65
N THR A 114 -10.17 -10.50 40.70
CA THR A 114 -9.29 -9.32 40.66
C THR A 114 -7.83 -9.70 40.86
N TRP A 115 -7.03 -9.43 39.84
CA TRP A 115 -5.58 -9.43 39.88
C TRP A 115 -5.07 -8.08 40.33
N ARG A 116 -4.02 -8.08 41.14
CA ARG A 116 -3.42 -6.88 41.71
C ARG A 116 -1.91 -6.92 41.57
N TYR A 117 -1.33 -5.76 41.30
CA TYR A 117 0.09 -5.60 41.03
C TYR A 117 0.67 -4.51 41.94
N TRP A 118 1.84 -4.78 42.53
CA TRP A 118 2.57 -3.81 43.34
C TRP A 118 4.03 -3.67 42.89
N THR A 119 4.60 -2.48 43.06
CA THR A 119 6.04 -2.23 42.89
C THR A 119 6.88 -3.07 43.84
N ASP A 120 8.20 -3.13 43.60
CA ASP A 120 9.18 -3.78 44.46
C ASP A 120 9.27 -3.20 45.88
N ILE A 121 8.80 -1.95 46.08
CA ILE A 121 8.66 -1.28 47.38
C ILE A 121 7.24 -1.40 48.00
N GLY A 122 6.30 -2.04 47.30
CA GLY A 122 4.97 -2.39 47.83
C GLY A 122 3.84 -1.39 47.58
N VAL A 123 3.99 -0.48 46.62
CA VAL A 123 2.94 0.45 46.18
C VAL A 123 2.02 -0.29 45.21
N LEU A 124 0.69 -0.20 45.38
CA LEU A 124 -0.27 -0.81 44.45
C LEU A 124 -0.30 0.03 43.17
N VAL A 125 -0.09 -0.61 42.02
CA VAL A 125 0.03 0.08 40.71
C VAL A 125 -1.07 -0.29 39.73
N ARG A 126 -1.71 -1.46 39.92
CA ARG A 126 -2.75 -1.92 38.99
C ARG A 126 -3.72 -2.90 39.63
N GLU A 127 -4.99 -2.79 39.27
CA GLU A 127 -6.04 -3.78 39.54
C GLU A 127 -6.75 -4.17 38.24
N GLU A 128 -6.85 -5.47 37.96
CA GLU A 128 -7.49 -6.02 36.77
C GLU A 128 -8.51 -7.09 37.12
N PRO A 129 -9.81 -6.87 36.90
CA PRO A 129 -10.80 -7.92 37.05
C PRO A 129 -10.82 -8.84 35.83
N TYR A 130 -10.80 -10.15 36.07
CA TYR A 130 -10.89 -11.18 35.03
C TYR A 130 -12.13 -12.05 35.18
N GLU A 131 -12.77 -12.36 34.04
CA GLU A 131 -13.84 -13.36 33.91
C GLU A 131 -13.49 -14.33 32.76
N ASP A 132 -13.50 -15.63 33.05
CA ASP A 132 -13.15 -16.71 32.12
C ASP A 132 -11.86 -16.54 31.31
N GLY A 133 -10.86 -15.85 31.87
CA GLY A 133 -9.53 -15.66 31.27
C GLY A 133 -9.33 -14.30 30.62
N GLU A 134 -10.41 -13.56 30.38
CA GLU A 134 -10.39 -12.23 29.75
C GLU A 134 -10.61 -11.13 30.78
N VAL A 135 -10.07 -9.93 30.52
CA VAL A 135 -10.30 -8.76 31.36
C VAL A 135 -11.77 -8.36 31.24
N HIS A 136 -12.47 -8.27 32.38
CA HIS A 136 -13.91 -7.97 32.42
C HIS A 136 -14.24 -7.15 33.67
N GLY A 137 -14.64 -5.89 33.48
CA GLY A 137 -14.94 -4.92 34.55
C GLY A 137 -14.05 -3.68 34.49
N VAL A 138 -13.90 -2.98 35.62
CA VAL A 138 -13.10 -1.76 35.70
C VAL A 138 -11.66 -2.08 36.09
N VAL A 139 -10.73 -1.88 35.15
CA VAL A 139 -9.28 -1.85 35.37
C VAL A 139 -8.92 -0.52 36.01
N ARG A 140 -8.01 -0.53 36.98
CA ARG A 140 -7.52 0.67 37.66
C ARG A 140 -6.00 0.73 37.57
N ASN A 141 -5.47 1.85 37.09
CA ASN A 141 -4.04 2.12 37.05
C ASN A 141 -3.70 3.20 38.08
N TYR A 142 -2.62 3.00 38.82
CA TYR A 142 -2.17 3.88 39.90
C TYR A 142 -0.72 4.29 39.67
N SER A 143 -0.34 5.44 40.22
CA SER A 143 1.02 5.97 40.20
C SER A 143 1.99 5.04 40.93
N ASP A 144 3.12 4.74 40.30
CA ASP A 144 4.20 3.95 40.87
C ASP A 144 4.83 4.62 42.11
N ASP A 145 4.81 5.95 42.16
CA ASP A 145 5.47 6.74 43.21
C ASP A 145 4.71 6.70 44.54
N ASP A 146 3.38 6.79 44.48
CA ASP A 146 2.55 7.02 45.68
C ASP A 146 1.23 6.24 45.72
N GLY A 147 0.89 5.50 44.68
CA GLY A 147 -0.34 4.70 44.59
C GLY A 147 -1.59 5.55 44.37
N THR A 148 -1.46 6.80 43.92
CA THR A 148 -2.60 7.63 43.52
C THR A 148 -3.24 7.08 42.26
N LEU A 149 -4.58 6.97 42.22
CA LEU A 149 -5.32 6.50 41.05
C LEU A 149 -5.11 7.48 39.88
N LEU A 150 -4.60 6.97 38.76
CA LEU A 150 -4.35 7.74 37.53
C LEU A 150 -5.51 7.60 36.54
N GLU A 151 -5.99 6.37 36.34
CA GLU A 151 -6.96 6.06 35.30
C GLU A 151 -7.85 4.88 35.72
N GLU A 152 -9.12 4.93 35.29
CA GLU A 152 -10.04 3.80 35.32
C GLU A 152 -10.51 3.50 33.90
N GLU A 153 -10.45 2.23 33.51
CA GLU A 153 -10.82 1.76 32.17
C GLU A 153 -11.85 0.64 32.29
N ARG A 154 -12.90 0.66 31.47
CA ARG A 154 -13.91 -0.39 31.47
C ARG A 154 -13.62 -1.40 30.37
N TYR A 155 -13.69 -2.67 30.69
CA TYR A 155 -13.51 -3.77 29.75
C TYR A 155 -14.70 -4.72 29.80
N GLU A 156 -15.08 -5.27 28.64
CA GLU A 156 -16.01 -6.38 28.51
C GLU A 156 -15.40 -7.44 27.59
N ASN A 157 -15.18 -8.64 28.11
CA ASN A 157 -14.64 -9.80 27.38
C ASN A 157 -13.30 -9.53 26.67
N GLY A 158 -12.42 -8.77 27.33
CA GLY A 158 -11.10 -8.41 26.81
C GLY A 158 -11.08 -7.11 26.00
N GLU A 159 -12.23 -6.56 25.62
CA GLU A 159 -12.33 -5.35 24.80
C GLU A 159 -12.61 -4.11 25.66
N ARG A 160 -11.85 -3.04 25.44
CA ARG A 160 -12.00 -1.75 26.12
C ARG A 160 -13.30 -1.10 25.64
N GLN A 161 -14.09 -0.61 26.60
CA GLN A 161 -15.40 -0.01 26.38
C GLN A 161 -15.31 1.49 26.61
N PHE A 162 -15.85 2.26 25.65
CA PHE A 162 -15.90 3.72 25.73
C PHE A 162 -17.35 4.17 25.81
N ASP A 163 -17.70 4.79 26.93
CA ASP A 163 -19.00 5.45 27.06
C ASP A 163 -19.00 6.73 26.22
N ARG A 164 -20.05 6.94 25.42
CA ARG A 164 -20.16 8.15 24.57
C ARG A 164 -20.08 9.42 25.43
N PRO A 165 -19.08 10.29 25.21
CA PRO A 165 -18.91 11.49 26.01
C PRO A 165 -20.03 12.52 25.80
N ARG A 166 -20.26 13.33 26.83
CA ARG A 166 -21.23 14.42 26.79
C ARG A 166 -20.76 15.52 25.83
N GLY A 167 -21.46 15.68 24.70
CA GLY A 167 -21.13 16.67 23.66
C GLY A 167 -20.83 16.05 22.30
N VAL A 168 -20.60 14.72 22.27
CA VAL A 168 -20.57 13.93 21.03
C VAL A 168 -22.01 13.66 20.57
N PRO A 169 -22.35 13.88 19.29
CA PRO A 169 -23.69 13.61 18.73
C PRO A 169 -24.16 12.16 18.96
N GLU A 170 -25.49 11.96 19.05
CA GLU A 170 -26.06 10.63 19.29
C GLU A 170 -25.83 9.63 18.16
N ASP A 171 -25.70 10.15 16.93
CA ASP A 171 -25.43 9.45 15.68
C ASP A 171 -23.94 9.39 15.33
N ALA A 172 -23.04 9.77 16.24
CA ALA A 172 -21.61 9.53 16.06
C ALA A 172 -21.28 8.05 16.29
N GLU A 173 -20.44 7.50 15.43
CA GLU A 173 -19.93 6.13 15.48
C GLU A 173 -18.57 6.12 16.17
N PHE A 174 -18.27 5.10 16.97
CA PHE A 174 -16.94 4.93 17.55
C PHE A 174 -16.09 4.07 16.61
N ASP A 175 -14.92 4.59 16.25
CA ASP A 175 -13.88 3.90 15.50
C ASP A 175 -12.92 3.27 16.50
N ASP A 176 -12.86 1.95 16.52
CA ASP A 176 -12.08 1.14 17.46
C ASP A 176 -10.60 1.05 17.09
N GLU A 177 -10.24 1.21 15.81
CA GLU A 177 -8.85 1.22 15.35
C GLU A 177 -8.15 2.52 15.79
N ASP A 178 -8.85 3.65 15.68
CA ASP A 178 -8.32 4.98 16.02
C ASP A 178 -8.71 5.47 17.44
N GLU A 179 -9.55 4.73 18.17
CA GLU A 179 -10.15 5.09 19.46
C GLU A 179 -10.84 6.49 19.47
N VAL A 180 -11.60 6.80 18.41
CA VAL A 180 -12.26 8.11 18.22
C VAL A 180 -13.74 8.00 17.93
N TRP A 181 -14.50 9.04 18.27
CA TRP A 181 -15.87 9.21 17.80
C TRP A 181 -15.88 9.98 16.50
N VAL A 182 -16.63 9.54 15.49
CA VAL A 182 -16.76 10.19 14.19
C VAL A 182 -18.23 10.48 13.86
N HIS A 183 -18.52 11.71 13.49
CA HIS A 183 -19.83 12.14 13.00
C HIS A 183 -19.70 12.69 11.58
N ARG A 184 -20.64 12.33 10.69
CA ARG A 184 -20.58 12.65 9.26
C ARG A 184 -21.92 13.18 8.76
N GLU A 185 -21.91 14.39 8.18
CA GLU A 185 -23.07 14.91 7.44
C GLU A 185 -23.02 14.47 5.96
N LEU A 186 -24.14 13.92 5.46
CA LEU A 186 -24.25 13.33 4.13
C LEU A 186 -25.39 13.97 3.32
N ASP A 187 -25.16 14.16 2.01
CA ASP A 187 -26.21 14.37 1.00
C ASP A 187 -26.25 13.14 0.06
N GLY A 188 -27.21 12.25 0.30
CA GLY A 188 -27.25 10.93 -0.33
C GLY A 188 -26.13 10.02 0.20
N LYS A 189 -25.19 9.63 -0.67
CA LYS A 189 -24.00 8.85 -0.31
C LYS A 189 -22.71 9.69 -0.21
N ALA A 190 -22.76 10.98 -0.53
CA ALA A 190 -21.60 11.86 -0.55
C ALA A 190 -21.54 12.71 0.73
N LEU A 191 -20.33 12.96 1.24
CA LEU A 191 -20.12 13.91 2.34
C LEU A 191 -20.53 15.31 1.92
N HIS A 192 -21.41 15.95 2.69
CA HIS A 192 -21.85 17.32 2.47
C HIS A 192 -22.26 17.94 3.80
N GLY A 193 -21.56 19.00 4.21
CA GLY A 193 -21.66 19.56 5.56
C GLY A 193 -20.40 19.30 6.38
N GLU A 194 -20.52 19.13 7.69
CA GLU A 194 -19.38 18.84 8.56
C GLU A 194 -19.16 17.34 8.83
N GLN A 195 -17.89 16.93 8.80
CA GLN A 195 -17.39 15.74 9.49
C GLN A 195 -16.64 16.19 10.73
N ARG A 196 -16.86 15.53 11.87
CA ARG A 196 -16.20 15.84 13.14
C ARG A 196 -15.67 14.58 13.80
N THR A 197 -14.51 14.71 14.43
CA THR A 197 -13.85 13.62 15.14
C THR A 197 -13.52 14.08 16.55
N TRP A 198 -13.87 13.26 17.55
CA TRP A 198 -13.56 13.48 18.96
C TRP A 198 -12.70 12.35 19.50
N THR A 199 -11.86 12.64 20.48
CA THR A 199 -11.20 11.59 21.29
C THR A 199 -12.23 10.70 21.97
N ALA A 200 -11.80 9.52 22.42
CA ALA A 200 -12.55 8.68 23.34
C ALA A 200 -13.12 9.44 24.56
N SER A 201 -12.42 10.47 25.06
CA SER A 201 -12.85 11.31 26.19
C SER A 201 -13.81 12.45 25.81
N GLY A 202 -14.05 12.68 24.52
CA GLY A 202 -15.04 13.65 24.02
C GLY A 202 -14.46 15.01 23.64
N VAL A 203 -13.15 15.13 23.59
CA VAL A 203 -12.47 16.34 23.13
C VAL A 203 -12.52 16.36 21.61
N LEU A 204 -13.06 17.44 21.03
CA LEU A 204 -13.07 17.60 19.57
C LEU A 204 -11.63 17.73 19.09
N ARG A 205 -11.17 16.84 18.20
CA ARG A 205 -9.82 16.87 17.62
C ARG A 205 -9.80 17.45 16.22
N ARG A 206 -10.84 17.16 15.43
CA ARG A 206 -10.86 17.53 14.01
C ARG A 206 -12.25 17.88 13.54
N SER A 207 -12.34 18.86 12.64
CA SER A 207 -13.55 19.22 11.91
C SER A 207 -13.22 19.50 10.45
N GLU A 208 -13.95 18.89 9.54
CA GLU A 208 -13.79 19.02 8.10
C GLU A 208 -15.11 19.44 7.49
N THR A 209 -15.10 20.41 6.59
CA THR A 209 -16.30 20.89 5.89
C THR A 209 -16.24 20.45 4.44
N TYR A 210 -17.32 19.84 3.94
CA TYR A 210 -17.45 19.31 2.59
C TYR A 210 -18.56 20.01 1.78
N ASP A 211 -18.26 20.37 0.53
CA ASP A 211 -19.24 20.76 -0.48
C ASP A 211 -19.29 19.70 -1.59
N LYS A 212 -20.39 18.95 -1.66
CA LYS A 212 -20.62 17.85 -2.63
C LYS A 212 -19.45 16.88 -2.74
N GLY A 213 -18.94 16.42 -1.60
CA GLY A 213 -17.81 15.48 -1.51
C GLY A 213 -16.43 16.12 -1.54
N ASN A 214 -16.29 17.42 -1.88
CA ASN A 214 -15.00 18.11 -1.84
C ASN A 214 -14.78 18.79 -0.49
N ILE A 215 -13.65 18.51 0.17
CA ILE A 215 -13.28 19.23 1.38
C ILE A 215 -12.91 20.69 1.05
N VAL A 216 -13.56 21.64 1.73
CA VAL A 216 -13.34 23.08 1.55
C VAL A 216 -12.69 23.75 2.77
N ARG A 217 -12.75 23.09 3.93
CA ARG A 217 -12.12 23.56 5.17
C ARG A 217 -11.72 22.38 6.05
N LEU A 218 -10.60 22.51 6.75
CA LEU A 218 -10.11 21.59 7.77
C LEU A 218 -9.70 22.39 9.00
N ARG A 219 -10.11 21.93 10.19
CA ARG A 219 -9.71 22.49 11.48
C ARG A 219 -9.24 21.38 12.40
N GLU A 220 -8.14 21.62 13.08
CA GLU A 220 -7.61 20.77 14.13
C GLU A 220 -7.58 21.53 15.45
N PHE A 221 -7.86 20.82 16.53
CA PHE A 221 -8.08 21.38 17.85
C PHE A 221 -7.14 20.74 18.87
N LEU A 222 -6.72 21.55 19.83
CA LEU A 222 -5.95 21.14 20.99
C LEU A 222 -6.87 20.56 22.07
N ASP A 223 -6.26 19.98 23.11
CA ASP A 223 -7.02 19.36 24.20
C ASP A 223 -7.88 20.35 25.01
N ASP A 224 -7.48 21.62 25.03
CA ASP A 224 -8.26 22.71 25.63
C ASP A 224 -9.43 23.20 24.75
N GLY A 225 -9.59 22.64 23.55
CA GLY A 225 -10.62 22.98 22.57
C GLY A 225 -10.30 24.20 21.71
N THR A 226 -9.11 24.81 21.85
CA THR A 226 -8.66 25.89 20.97
C THR A 226 -8.19 25.35 19.62
N VAL A 227 -8.23 26.20 18.59
CA VAL A 227 -7.88 25.79 17.22
C VAL A 227 -6.38 25.87 17.02
N ALA A 228 -5.73 24.71 16.88
CA ALA A 228 -4.32 24.59 16.49
C ALA A 228 -4.11 24.94 15.02
N GLN A 229 -4.95 24.41 14.14
CA GLN A 229 -4.85 24.62 12.69
C GLN A 229 -6.22 24.98 12.10
N ASP A 230 -6.24 25.96 11.19
CA ASP A 230 -7.40 26.31 10.39
C ASP A 230 -6.98 26.46 8.93
N SER A 231 -7.48 25.56 8.09
CA SER A 231 -7.13 25.48 6.67
C SER A 231 -8.36 25.65 5.80
N THR A 232 -8.32 26.57 4.83
CA THR A 232 -9.28 26.60 3.72
C THR A 232 -8.65 25.96 2.50
N LEU A 233 -9.45 25.31 1.65
CA LEU A 233 -8.97 24.53 0.52
C LEU A 233 -9.68 24.95 -0.79
N PHE A 234 -8.96 24.83 -1.90
CA PHE A 234 -9.52 24.82 -3.24
C PHE A 234 -10.11 23.43 -3.56
N ASP A 235 -10.76 23.33 -4.73
CA ASP A 235 -11.23 22.04 -5.26
C ASP A 235 -10.09 21.02 -5.30
N GLY A 236 -10.39 19.79 -4.88
CA GLY A 236 -9.39 18.72 -4.81
C GLY A 236 -8.46 18.80 -3.60
N GLY A 237 -8.90 19.41 -2.49
CA GLY A 237 -8.19 19.33 -1.21
C GLY A 237 -6.84 20.06 -1.18
N VAL A 238 -6.64 21.00 -2.11
CA VAL A 238 -5.43 21.81 -2.19
C VAL A 238 -5.55 22.96 -1.19
N PRO A 239 -4.63 23.13 -0.21
CA PRO A 239 -4.69 24.25 0.71
C PRO A 239 -4.72 25.57 -0.04
N ARG A 240 -5.60 26.47 0.37
CA ARG A 240 -5.67 27.88 -0.04
C ARG A 240 -5.06 28.79 1.00
N ARG A 241 -5.33 28.49 2.27
CA ARG A 241 -4.75 29.17 3.43
C ARG A 241 -4.60 28.13 4.52
N LYS A 242 -3.46 28.12 5.20
CA LYS A 242 -3.27 27.40 6.46
C LYS A 242 -2.89 28.40 7.53
N LEU A 243 -3.58 28.37 8.65
CA LEU A 243 -3.26 29.17 9.83
C LEU A 243 -2.96 28.23 10.98
N PHE A 244 -1.77 28.36 11.55
CA PHE A 244 -1.30 27.63 12.72
C PHE A 244 -1.25 28.56 13.92
N ARG A 245 -1.60 28.04 15.09
CA ARG A 245 -1.51 28.76 16.36
C ARG A 245 -0.68 27.98 17.36
N ARG A 246 0.20 28.69 18.06
CA ARG A 246 1.02 28.14 19.13
C ARG A 246 0.33 28.35 20.47
N THR A 247 0.25 27.29 21.26
CA THR A 247 -0.09 27.36 22.67
C THR A 247 1.11 26.93 23.52
N ASP A 248 1.01 27.11 24.83
CA ASP A 248 2.08 26.76 25.77
C ASP A 248 2.24 25.23 25.94
N GLU A 249 1.28 24.42 25.47
CA GLU A 249 1.21 22.98 25.78
C GLU A 249 1.71 22.02 24.69
N GLU A 250 1.78 22.36 23.40
CA GLU A 250 2.27 21.40 22.39
C GLU A 250 3.06 22.04 21.23
N LEU A 251 4.22 21.45 20.93
CA LEU A 251 5.15 21.84 19.85
C LEU A 251 4.93 21.05 18.56
N GLU A 252 4.13 19.97 18.55
CA GLU A 252 4.17 18.99 17.46
C GLU A 252 3.50 19.46 16.16
N SER A 253 2.44 20.29 16.25
CA SER A 253 1.70 20.78 15.06
C SER A 253 2.09 22.20 14.63
N PHE A 254 2.82 22.95 15.47
CA PHE A 254 3.24 24.31 15.13
C PHE A 254 4.47 24.28 14.20
N PRO A 255 4.47 25.03 13.09
CA PRO A 255 5.61 25.05 12.17
C PRO A 255 6.90 25.48 12.88
N ASN A 256 8.00 24.81 12.57
CA ASN A 256 9.30 25.19 13.07
C ASN A 256 9.73 26.51 12.41
N VAL A 257 9.66 27.61 13.16
CA VAL A 257 10.02 28.96 12.70
C VAL A 257 11.10 29.54 13.59
N GLU A 258 12.00 30.36 13.03
CA GLU A 258 13.15 30.95 13.74
C GLU A 258 12.75 32.15 14.65
N HIS A 259 11.53 32.16 15.18
CA HIS A 259 11.01 33.21 16.06
C HIS A 259 10.44 32.60 17.34
N GLU A 260 11.15 32.75 18.46
CA GLU A 260 10.71 32.22 19.76
C GLU A 260 9.36 32.81 20.20
N ASP A 261 9.10 34.07 19.82
CA ASP A 261 7.88 34.82 20.14
C ASP A 261 6.71 34.55 19.17
N ALA A 262 6.90 33.69 18.16
CA ALA A 262 5.84 33.37 17.21
C ALA A 262 4.63 32.73 17.91
N ARG A 263 3.44 33.23 17.56
CA ARG A 263 2.15 32.76 18.05
C ARG A 263 1.19 32.34 16.96
N GLU A 264 1.20 33.01 15.81
CA GLU A 264 0.47 32.53 14.64
C GLU A 264 1.39 32.47 13.41
N VAL A 265 1.20 31.44 12.60
CA VAL A 265 1.84 31.32 11.29
C VAL A 265 0.76 31.10 10.25
N GLU A 266 0.64 32.03 9.32
CA GLU A 266 -0.23 31.93 8.17
C GLU A 266 0.57 31.61 6.92
N TYR A 267 0.12 30.62 6.16
CA TYR A 267 0.58 30.32 4.82
C TYR A 267 -0.57 30.51 3.85
N VAL A 268 -0.33 31.24 2.77
CA VAL A 268 -1.30 31.40 1.68
C VAL A 268 -0.79 30.65 0.47
N PHE A 269 -1.70 30.03 -0.27
CA PHE A 269 -1.38 29.21 -1.42
C PHE A 269 -2.20 29.67 -2.64
N ASP A 270 -1.66 29.47 -3.84
CA ASP A 270 -2.42 29.59 -5.08
C ASP A 270 -3.33 28.36 -5.30
N GLU A 271 -4.19 28.42 -6.33
CA GLU A 271 -5.08 27.31 -6.71
C GLU A 271 -4.34 26.01 -7.07
N HIS A 272 -3.01 26.08 -7.17
CA HIS A 272 -2.12 24.99 -7.46
C HIS A 272 -1.36 24.48 -6.22
N GLY A 273 -1.75 24.89 -5.02
CA GLY A 273 -1.16 24.41 -3.76
C GLY A 273 0.26 24.90 -3.52
N ARG A 274 0.68 25.93 -4.26
CA ARG A 274 1.99 26.57 -4.08
C ARG A 274 1.84 27.67 -3.06
N MET A 275 2.67 27.65 -2.02
CA MET A 275 2.71 28.70 -1.03
C MET A 275 3.16 30.00 -1.69
N THR A 276 2.27 31.00 -1.75
CA THR A 276 2.50 32.31 -2.36
C THR A 276 2.94 33.35 -1.35
N SER A 277 2.71 33.12 -0.07
CA SER A 277 3.20 33.96 1.01
C SER A 277 3.15 33.25 2.34
N PHE A 278 3.89 33.78 3.29
CA PHE A 278 3.70 33.45 4.70
C PHE A 278 3.79 34.69 5.57
N LYS A 279 3.20 34.58 6.76
CA LYS A 279 3.17 35.63 7.75
C LYS A 279 3.26 35.03 9.14
N ILE A 280 4.20 35.54 9.94
CA ILE A 280 4.42 35.15 11.33
C ILE A 280 4.06 36.35 12.21
N THR A 281 3.21 36.13 13.22
CA THR A 281 2.82 37.16 14.17
C THR A 281 3.05 36.73 15.61
N ASP A 282 3.33 37.71 16.48
CA ASP A 282 3.40 37.53 17.92
C ASP A 282 2.01 37.57 18.60
N GLU A 283 2.00 37.47 19.94
CA GLU A 283 0.78 37.50 20.76
C GLU A 283 0.00 38.82 20.66
N SER A 284 0.68 39.93 20.37
CA SER A 284 0.05 41.24 20.19
C SER A 284 -0.55 41.42 18.79
N GLY A 285 -0.32 40.46 17.89
CA GLY A 285 -0.64 40.54 16.48
C GLY A 285 0.37 41.36 15.66
N ALA A 286 1.53 41.69 16.23
CA ALA A 286 2.60 42.35 15.49
C ALA A 286 3.26 41.35 14.54
N VAL A 287 3.56 41.81 13.33
CA VAL A 287 4.22 41.00 12.30
C VAL A 287 5.69 40.88 12.64
N LEU A 288 6.14 39.66 12.90
CA LEU A 288 7.55 39.32 13.12
C LEU A 288 8.25 39.11 11.77
N GLU A 289 7.55 38.48 10.84
CA GLU A 289 8.04 38.20 9.48
C GLU A 289 6.85 38.08 8.52
N GLU A 290 6.99 38.62 7.32
CA GLU A 290 5.99 38.48 6.25
C GLU A 290 6.72 38.53 4.92
N GLU A 291 6.45 37.55 4.06
CA GLU A 291 7.07 37.45 2.75
C GLU A 291 6.07 36.97 1.71
N GLU A 292 6.09 37.61 0.53
CA GLU A 292 5.46 37.05 -0.67
C GLU A 292 6.44 36.09 -1.36
N LEU A 293 6.11 34.80 -1.30
CA LEU A 293 6.92 33.71 -1.83
C LEU A 293 6.55 33.45 -3.30
N TYR A 294 7.32 34.02 -4.21
CA TYR A 294 7.42 33.53 -5.58
C TYR A 294 8.65 32.62 -5.76
N ARG A 295 8.96 31.79 -4.76
CA ARG A 295 10.20 31.00 -4.72
C ARG A 295 10.12 29.73 -5.58
N ASN A 296 11.26 29.31 -6.14
CA ASN A 296 11.41 28.06 -6.91
C ASN A 296 11.56 26.83 -5.97
N ALA A 297 11.74 25.63 -6.52
CA ALA A 297 11.84 24.38 -5.75
C ALA A 297 13.05 24.33 -4.79
N HIS A 298 14.01 25.27 -4.91
CA HIS A 298 15.20 25.37 -4.08
C HIS A 298 15.14 26.48 -3.01
N GLY A 299 14.08 27.30 -2.98
CA GLY A 299 13.93 28.31 -1.94
C GLY A 299 14.77 29.58 -2.14
N ASP A 300 15.41 29.75 -3.30
CA ASP A 300 16.12 30.98 -3.69
C ASP A 300 15.25 31.85 -4.63
N GLU A 301 15.67 33.13 -4.79
CA GLU A 301 14.99 34.28 -5.42
C GLU A 301 14.18 34.00 -6.70
N GLU A 302 13.26 34.94 -7.01
CA GLU A 302 12.37 34.96 -8.18
C GLU A 302 12.94 34.19 -9.38
N GLN A 303 12.28 33.10 -9.79
CA GLN A 303 12.44 32.67 -11.17
C GLN A 303 12.02 33.86 -12.03
N GLU A 304 13.00 34.50 -12.68
CA GLU A 304 12.71 35.47 -13.73
C GLU A 304 11.71 34.78 -14.67
N ARG A 305 10.47 35.29 -14.70
CA ARG A 305 9.57 34.92 -15.79
C ARG A 305 10.32 35.22 -17.07
N PHE A 306 10.64 34.19 -17.83
CA PHE A 306 11.23 34.36 -19.15
C PHE A 306 10.43 35.44 -19.89
N ALA A 307 11.13 36.39 -20.52
CA ALA A 307 10.49 37.50 -21.21
C ALA A 307 9.53 37.02 -22.32
N SER A 308 9.72 35.80 -22.81
CA SER A 308 8.82 35.12 -23.74
C SER A 308 8.92 33.59 -23.64
N ILE A 309 7.93 32.89 -24.23
CA ILE A 309 7.96 31.43 -24.44
C ILE A 309 9.20 31.00 -25.25
N ASP A 310 9.69 31.84 -26.16
CA ASP A 310 10.86 31.54 -26.99
C ASP A 310 12.16 31.61 -26.19
N ASP A 311 12.26 32.53 -25.23
CA ASP A 311 13.40 32.61 -24.31
C ASP A 311 13.45 31.38 -23.40
N ALA A 312 12.28 30.99 -22.85
CA ALA A 312 12.12 29.76 -22.08
C ALA A 312 12.55 28.53 -22.89
N SER A 313 12.04 28.42 -24.12
CA SER A 313 12.34 27.31 -25.04
C SER A 313 13.84 27.21 -25.36
N LYS A 314 14.51 28.35 -25.55
CA LYS A 314 15.94 28.39 -25.87
C LYS A 314 16.80 27.95 -24.68
N ALA A 315 16.51 28.45 -23.48
CA ALA A 315 17.18 28.02 -22.25
C ALA A 315 16.98 26.52 -22.02
N TRP A 316 15.73 26.07 -22.15
CA TRP A 316 15.35 24.66 -22.04
C TRP A 316 16.00 23.76 -23.09
N THR A 317 16.18 24.20 -24.32
CA THR A 317 16.76 23.34 -25.36
C THR A 317 18.27 23.22 -25.18
N SER A 318 18.96 24.35 -24.98
CA SER A 318 20.43 24.41 -24.99
C SER A 318 21.05 23.50 -23.91
N GLU A 319 20.53 23.57 -22.70
CA GLU A 319 21.10 22.83 -21.57
C GLU A 319 20.69 21.33 -21.58
N GLY A 320 19.62 20.97 -22.29
CA GLY A 320 19.05 19.61 -22.34
C GLY A 320 19.67 18.82 -23.47
N GLU A 321 19.88 19.52 -24.59
CA GLU A 321 20.90 19.32 -25.63
C GLU A 321 22.18 18.72 -25.04
N ARG A 322 22.82 19.57 -24.25
CA ARG A 322 24.12 19.32 -23.62
C ARG A 322 24.07 18.12 -22.68
N TYR A 323 23.15 18.14 -21.72
CA TYR A 323 23.07 17.11 -20.70
C TYR A 323 22.78 15.72 -21.28
N THR A 324 21.75 15.61 -22.12
CA THR A 324 21.32 14.31 -22.68
C THR A 324 22.41 13.69 -23.53
N ALA A 325 23.15 14.51 -24.30
CA ALA A 325 24.29 14.04 -25.07
C ALA A 325 25.44 13.54 -24.17
N LEU A 326 25.76 14.25 -23.08
CA LEU A 326 26.78 13.84 -22.12
C LEU A 326 26.37 12.57 -21.38
N LEU A 327 25.12 12.46 -20.92
CA LEU A 327 24.65 11.31 -20.15
C LEU A 327 24.60 10.05 -21.02
N ASN A 328 24.09 10.14 -22.25
CA ASN A 328 24.11 8.99 -23.18
C ASN A 328 25.55 8.54 -23.47
N LYS A 329 26.49 9.47 -23.61
CA LYS A 329 27.91 9.13 -23.78
C LYS A 329 28.46 8.42 -22.53
N TRP A 330 28.16 8.95 -21.35
CA TRP A 330 28.59 8.38 -20.07
C TRP A 330 28.03 6.97 -19.85
N LEU A 331 26.73 6.77 -20.05
CA LEU A 331 26.08 5.46 -19.98
C LEU A 331 26.67 4.48 -21.01
N GLY A 332 26.95 4.95 -22.23
CA GLY A 332 27.63 4.15 -23.24
C GLY A 332 29.00 3.64 -22.77
N GLU A 333 29.78 4.48 -22.11
CA GLU A 333 31.06 4.10 -21.49
C GLU A 333 30.85 3.15 -20.29
N LEU A 334 29.87 3.40 -19.42
CA LEU A 334 29.53 2.56 -18.27
C LEU A 334 29.20 1.11 -18.68
N TYR A 335 28.49 0.92 -19.80
CA TYR A 335 28.12 -0.41 -20.28
C TYR A 335 29.19 -1.09 -21.16
N THR A 336 30.26 -0.38 -21.55
CA THR A 336 31.27 -0.93 -22.47
C THR A 336 32.69 -0.99 -21.89
N LEU A 337 32.96 -0.23 -20.83
CA LEU A 337 34.25 -0.14 -20.16
C LEU A 337 34.13 -0.61 -18.71
N ASP A 338 35.24 -1.01 -18.11
CA ASP A 338 35.30 -1.35 -16.67
C ASP A 338 34.97 -0.11 -15.80
N GLU A 339 35.40 1.08 -16.23
CA GLU A 339 35.10 2.37 -15.59
C GLU A 339 34.89 3.46 -16.66
N PRO A 340 33.89 4.36 -16.51
CA PRO A 340 33.70 5.51 -17.40
C PRO A 340 34.91 6.47 -17.41
N THR A 341 35.15 7.14 -18.54
CA THR A 341 36.30 8.06 -18.70
C THR A 341 36.07 9.46 -18.13
N PHE A 342 34.85 9.75 -17.68
CA PHE A 342 34.46 10.99 -17.03
C PHE A 342 33.33 10.75 -16.03
N GLU A 343 33.13 11.71 -15.13
CA GLU A 343 32.08 11.64 -14.11
C GLU A 343 30.69 11.73 -14.73
N GLU A 344 29.70 11.13 -14.05
CA GLU A 344 28.29 11.24 -14.44
C GLU A 344 27.91 12.73 -14.49
N PRO A 345 27.34 13.23 -15.61
CA PRO A 345 26.94 14.62 -15.69
C PRO A 345 25.83 14.92 -14.69
N THR A 346 25.89 16.09 -14.04
CA THR A 346 24.82 16.60 -13.18
C THR A 346 23.77 17.33 -13.99
N PHE A 347 22.50 17.14 -13.62
CA PHE A 347 21.37 17.84 -14.21
C PHE A 347 20.99 19.01 -13.32
N GLU A 348 21.07 20.24 -13.83
CA GLU A 348 20.79 21.46 -13.06
C GLU A 348 19.83 22.34 -13.86
N ARG A 349 18.51 22.13 -13.68
CA ARG A 349 17.45 22.90 -14.38
C ARG A 349 16.20 23.17 -13.54
N ASP A 350 16.24 22.87 -12.27
CA ASP A 350 15.11 23.07 -11.35
C ASP A 350 14.67 24.56 -11.32
N ASP A 351 15.58 25.47 -11.67
CA ASP A 351 15.37 26.89 -11.89
C ASP A 351 14.60 27.25 -13.19
N LEU A 352 14.34 26.30 -14.10
CA LEU A 352 13.59 26.54 -15.34
C LEU A 352 12.17 25.94 -15.34
N GLU A 353 11.89 25.02 -14.42
CA GLU A 353 10.69 24.17 -14.43
C GLU A 353 9.38 24.95 -14.53
N ARG A 354 9.22 25.97 -13.68
CA ARG A 354 7.97 26.75 -13.60
C ARG A 354 7.77 27.59 -14.87
N GLY A 355 8.82 28.26 -15.36
CA GLY A 355 8.75 28.99 -16.63
C GLY A 355 8.37 28.10 -17.82
N VAL A 356 8.83 26.86 -17.83
CA VAL A 356 8.51 25.87 -18.87
C VAL A 356 7.08 25.35 -18.74
N ILE A 357 6.65 24.95 -17.54
CA ILE A 357 5.27 24.49 -17.29
C ILE A 357 4.25 25.58 -17.59
N ASP A 358 4.49 26.82 -17.16
CA ASP A 358 3.59 27.95 -17.44
C ASP A 358 3.53 28.22 -18.95
N SER A 359 4.65 28.09 -19.66
CA SER A 359 4.71 28.24 -21.13
C SER A 359 3.93 27.14 -21.85
N ILE A 360 4.07 25.88 -21.42
CA ILE A 360 3.33 24.73 -21.98
C ILE A 360 1.83 24.88 -21.69
N THR A 361 1.47 25.33 -20.49
CA THR A 361 0.08 25.63 -20.10
C THR A 361 -0.51 26.68 -21.01
N ALA A 362 0.22 27.79 -21.23
CA ALA A 362 -0.21 28.86 -22.12
C ALA A 362 -0.38 28.39 -23.58
N LEU A 363 0.52 27.54 -24.08
CA LEU A 363 0.37 26.94 -25.42
C LEU A 363 -0.87 26.05 -25.52
N ASN A 364 -1.10 25.19 -24.53
CA ASN A 364 -2.29 24.33 -24.50
C ASN A 364 -3.59 25.14 -24.42
N ALA A 365 -3.63 26.20 -23.61
CA ALA A 365 -4.78 27.10 -23.50
C ALA A 365 -5.13 27.82 -24.82
N ARG A 366 -4.14 28.03 -25.70
CA ARG A 366 -4.33 28.59 -27.05
C ARG A 366 -4.67 27.54 -28.13
N GLY A 367 -4.76 26.25 -27.76
CA GLY A 367 -4.92 25.15 -28.71
C GLY A 367 -3.62 24.82 -29.47
N GLU A 368 -2.49 25.36 -29.04
CA GLU A 368 -1.16 25.19 -29.64
C GLU A 368 -0.34 24.12 -28.91
N GLY A 369 -0.99 23.18 -28.20
CA GLY A 369 -0.30 22.13 -27.43
C GLY A 369 0.69 21.28 -28.25
N ALA A 370 0.47 21.13 -29.56
CA ALA A 370 1.43 20.47 -30.45
C ALA A 370 2.77 21.20 -30.58
N LEU A 371 2.81 22.52 -30.33
CA LEU A 371 4.05 23.31 -30.32
C LEU A 371 4.84 23.15 -29.02
N ALA A 372 4.19 22.72 -27.93
CA ALA A 372 4.86 22.50 -26.64
C ALA A 372 6.05 21.55 -26.84
N ARG A 373 5.86 20.45 -27.55
CA ARG A 373 6.90 19.45 -27.81
C ARG A 373 8.11 19.99 -28.53
N THR A 374 7.86 20.79 -29.57
CA THR A 374 8.93 21.33 -30.41
C THR A 374 9.70 22.39 -29.64
N LYS A 375 9.04 23.16 -28.78
CA LYS A 375 9.65 24.23 -27.99
C LYS A 375 10.32 23.72 -26.71
N PHE A 376 9.75 22.68 -26.13
CA PHE A 376 10.16 22.13 -24.85
C PHE A 376 10.29 20.61 -24.95
N PRO A 377 11.12 20.04 -25.83
CA PRO A 377 11.25 18.57 -25.88
C PRO A 377 11.66 18.04 -24.49
N LEU A 378 10.99 16.98 -24.00
CA LEU A 378 11.29 16.47 -22.66
C LEU A 378 12.65 15.74 -22.68
N TYR A 379 13.64 16.32 -22.01
CA TYR A 379 14.96 15.73 -21.77
C TYR A 379 14.93 14.88 -20.48
N TYR A 380 16.01 14.15 -20.20
CA TYR A 380 16.19 13.39 -18.96
C TYR A 380 15.87 14.24 -17.73
N ASP A 381 15.05 13.71 -16.81
CA ASP A 381 14.53 14.41 -15.63
C ASP A 381 14.15 15.86 -15.92
N GLY A 382 13.54 16.13 -17.10
CA GLY A 382 13.29 17.49 -17.59
C GLY A 382 12.66 18.41 -16.55
N ILE A 383 11.90 17.83 -15.64
CA ILE A 383 11.45 18.44 -14.41
C ILE A 383 12.03 17.59 -13.27
N GLY A 384 12.56 18.22 -12.24
CA GLY A 384 13.23 17.58 -11.12
C GLY A 384 12.33 16.58 -10.40
N LYS A 385 12.94 15.52 -9.85
CA LYS A 385 12.25 14.46 -9.11
C LYS A 385 11.36 14.99 -7.99
N SER A 386 11.79 16.07 -7.34
CA SER A 386 11.02 16.76 -6.28
C SER A 386 9.70 17.33 -6.81
N PHE A 387 9.71 17.91 -8.00
CA PHE A 387 8.51 18.43 -8.64
C PHE A 387 7.57 17.30 -9.05
N TRP A 388 8.07 16.25 -9.71
CA TRP A 388 7.22 15.10 -10.09
C TRP A 388 6.58 14.44 -8.87
N GLY A 389 7.36 14.20 -7.81
CA GLY A 389 6.83 13.62 -6.57
C GLY A 389 5.79 14.51 -5.89
N ARG A 390 5.91 15.84 -6.04
CA ARG A 390 4.97 16.80 -5.43
C ARG A 390 3.71 17.00 -6.25
N TYR A 391 3.83 17.09 -7.58
CA TYR A 391 2.75 17.56 -8.45
C TYR A 391 2.24 16.52 -9.45
N GLY A 392 3.02 15.50 -9.78
CA GLY A 392 2.61 14.42 -10.68
C GLY A 392 1.36 13.70 -10.14
N LEU A 393 0.42 13.42 -11.03
CA LEU A 393 -0.63 12.43 -10.78
C LEU A 393 -0.13 11.06 -11.22
N VAL A 394 -0.72 9.99 -10.69
CA VAL A 394 -0.33 8.64 -11.10
C VAL A 394 -1.14 8.24 -12.32
N VAL A 395 -0.48 7.78 -13.39
CA VAL A 395 -1.15 7.13 -14.53
C VAL A 395 -0.86 5.65 -14.46
N ASP A 396 -1.87 4.85 -14.11
CA ASP A 396 -1.68 3.43 -13.82
C ASP A 396 -2.03 2.49 -14.99
N ARG A 397 -2.73 3.00 -16.01
CA ARG A 397 -3.09 2.23 -17.22
C ARG A 397 -3.01 3.08 -18.48
N VAL A 398 -2.58 2.50 -19.59
CA VAL A 398 -2.63 3.10 -20.93
C VAL A 398 -3.12 2.11 -21.99
N LEU A 399 -3.77 2.65 -23.01
CA LEU A 399 -4.17 1.89 -24.20
C LEU A 399 -4.03 2.78 -25.43
N ASN A 400 -3.35 2.26 -26.46
CA ASN A 400 -3.23 2.90 -27.76
C ASN A 400 -4.09 2.15 -28.79
N THR A 401 -5.10 2.83 -29.33
CA THR A 401 -5.96 2.29 -30.40
C THR A 401 -5.49 2.73 -31.80
N GLY A 402 -4.33 3.36 -31.89
CA GLY A 402 -3.76 3.92 -33.12
C GLY A 402 -4.02 5.42 -33.24
N SER A 403 -5.28 5.81 -33.43
CA SER A 403 -5.69 7.22 -33.58
C SER A 403 -5.91 7.95 -32.26
N GLU A 404 -6.17 7.21 -31.19
CA GLU A 404 -6.45 7.74 -29.86
C GLU A 404 -5.66 6.92 -28.82
N MET A 405 -5.40 7.54 -27.68
CA MET A 405 -4.91 6.85 -26.49
C MET A 405 -5.90 7.05 -25.35
N TYR A 406 -5.98 6.08 -24.45
CA TYR A 406 -6.73 6.16 -23.20
C TYR A 406 -5.74 6.01 -22.05
N ALA A 407 -5.90 6.81 -21.01
CA ALA A 407 -5.06 6.79 -19.83
C ALA A 407 -5.95 6.83 -18.59
N ARG A 408 -5.70 5.96 -17.60
CA ARG A 408 -6.40 6.04 -16.31
C ARG A 408 -5.53 6.82 -15.32
N VAL A 409 -6.08 7.92 -14.84
CA VAL A 409 -5.39 8.88 -13.96
C VAL A 409 -5.96 8.72 -12.55
N GLN A 410 -5.08 8.42 -11.61
CA GLN A 410 -5.39 8.30 -10.20
C GLN A 410 -5.22 9.65 -9.52
N TYR A 411 -6.25 10.06 -8.79
CA TYR A 411 -6.23 11.25 -7.94
C TYR A 411 -6.01 10.84 -6.48
N PRO A 412 -5.60 11.77 -5.60
CA PRO A 412 -5.52 11.50 -4.18
C PRO A 412 -6.89 11.08 -3.61
N SER A 413 -6.89 10.36 -2.49
CA SER A 413 -7.96 9.49 -1.96
C SER A 413 -9.40 10.05 -1.90
N PHE A 414 -9.59 11.36 -2.02
CA PHE A 414 -10.92 11.99 -2.03
C PHE A 414 -11.59 12.05 -3.41
N ARG A 415 -10.87 11.74 -4.51
CA ARG A 415 -11.42 11.77 -5.88
C ARG A 415 -11.21 10.42 -6.58
N PRO A 416 -12.26 9.84 -7.19
CA PRO A 416 -12.12 8.59 -7.94
C PRO A 416 -11.19 8.76 -9.14
N ALA A 417 -10.59 7.65 -9.58
CA ALA A 417 -9.82 7.62 -10.81
C ALA A 417 -10.66 8.04 -12.02
N GLU A 418 -10.05 8.74 -12.97
CA GLU A 418 -10.70 9.14 -14.21
C GLU A 418 -9.97 8.58 -15.42
N VAL A 419 -10.74 8.13 -16.42
CA VAL A 419 -10.17 7.76 -17.71
C VAL A 419 -10.16 8.99 -18.63
N MET A 420 -8.97 9.31 -19.13
CA MET A 420 -8.71 10.41 -20.04
C MET A 420 -8.52 9.87 -21.46
N ARG A 421 -9.25 10.45 -22.42
CA ARG A 421 -9.04 10.24 -23.85
C ARG A 421 -8.07 11.29 -24.38
N ILE A 422 -6.98 10.82 -24.98
CA ILE A 422 -5.91 11.63 -25.56
C ILE A 422 -5.96 11.47 -27.08
N THR A 423 -6.12 12.59 -27.79
CA THR A 423 -6.08 12.64 -29.25
C THR A 423 -4.97 13.56 -29.73
N ALA A 424 -4.79 13.65 -31.05
CA ALA A 424 -3.87 14.60 -31.66
C ALA A 424 -4.26 16.08 -31.44
N ASP A 425 -5.44 16.37 -30.89
CA ASP A 425 -5.95 17.74 -30.73
C ASP A 425 -6.21 18.10 -29.26
N LYS A 426 -6.71 17.17 -28.45
CA LYS A 426 -7.18 17.44 -27.09
C LYS A 426 -7.00 16.27 -26.13
N ILE A 427 -7.12 16.58 -24.84
CA ILE A 427 -7.21 15.61 -23.75
C ILE A 427 -8.52 15.90 -23.00
N GLU A 428 -9.35 14.90 -22.78
CA GLU A 428 -10.65 15.07 -22.11
C GLU A 428 -11.06 13.82 -21.31
N PRO A 429 -11.80 13.98 -20.20
CA PRO A 429 -12.30 12.85 -19.44
C PRO A 429 -13.36 12.09 -20.24
N VAL A 430 -13.47 10.79 -19.97
CA VAL A 430 -14.51 9.90 -20.52
C VAL A 430 -15.45 9.51 -19.39
N PRO A 431 -16.62 10.17 -19.26
CA PRO A 431 -17.49 10.02 -18.10
C PRO A 431 -17.91 8.57 -17.84
N GLY A 432 -17.75 8.13 -16.59
CA GLY A 432 -18.18 6.82 -16.11
C GLY A 432 -17.38 5.63 -16.61
N MET A 433 -16.33 5.84 -17.42
CA MET A 433 -15.43 4.77 -17.82
C MET A 433 -14.43 4.50 -16.71
N MET A 434 -14.32 3.23 -16.30
CA MET A 434 -13.51 2.79 -15.16
C MET A 434 -12.25 2.03 -15.59
N GLY A 435 -12.31 1.39 -16.75
CA GLY A 435 -11.25 0.57 -17.28
C GLY A 435 -11.39 0.35 -18.77
N PHE A 436 -10.33 -0.15 -19.38
CA PHE A 436 -10.26 -0.40 -20.81
C PHE A 436 -9.22 -1.47 -21.10
N GLY A 437 -9.25 -1.95 -22.34
CA GLY A 437 -8.19 -2.76 -22.92
C GLY A 437 -8.60 -3.24 -24.29
N ALA A 438 -7.94 -4.27 -24.81
CA ALA A 438 -8.13 -4.68 -26.19
C ALA A 438 -7.76 -6.15 -26.40
N SER A 439 -8.14 -6.68 -27.56
CA SER A 439 -7.54 -7.89 -28.08
C SER A 439 -6.07 -7.64 -28.44
N TYR A 440 -5.31 -8.72 -28.49
CA TYR A 440 -3.87 -8.68 -28.72
C TYR A 440 -3.49 -8.03 -30.08
N ASP A 441 -4.32 -8.23 -31.10
CA ASP A 441 -4.20 -7.63 -32.44
C ASP A 441 -4.84 -6.23 -32.55
N LYS A 442 -5.41 -5.72 -31.45
CA LYS A 442 -6.16 -4.46 -31.34
C LYS A 442 -7.35 -4.34 -32.31
N GLN A 443 -7.85 -5.45 -32.85
CA GLN A 443 -9.06 -5.45 -33.67
C GLN A 443 -10.33 -5.18 -32.85
N TYR A 444 -10.28 -5.52 -31.56
CA TYR A 444 -11.35 -5.30 -30.61
C TYR A 444 -10.86 -4.46 -29.44
N THR A 445 -11.63 -3.45 -29.06
CA THR A 445 -11.38 -2.62 -27.88
C THR A 445 -12.50 -2.80 -26.87
N ALA A 446 -12.15 -3.06 -25.60
CA ALA A 446 -13.07 -3.13 -24.48
C ALA A 446 -13.04 -1.87 -23.64
N PHE A 447 -14.21 -1.47 -23.17
CA PHE A 447 -14.42 -0.36 -22.24
C PHE A 447 -15.33 -0.81 -21.11
N ALA A 448 -14.87 -0.70 -19.87
CA ALA A 448 -15.62 -1.02 -18.67
C ALA A 448 -16.24 0.26 -18.09
N PHE A 449 -17.55 0.22 -17.83
CA PHE A 449 -18.34 1.26 -17.17
C PHE A 449 -18.92 0.69 -15.86
N GLU A 450 -19.61 1.51 -15.07
CA GLU A 450 -20.22 1.04 -13.83
C GLU A 450 -21.19 -0.14 -14.00
N ASP A 451 -21.99 -0.13 -15.05
CA ASP A 451 -23.12 -1.06 -15.25
C ASP A 451 -22.85 -2.14 -16.31
N ARG A 452 -21.77 -2.01 -17.09
CA ARG A 452 -21.51 -2.87 -18.26
C ARG A 452 -20.07 -2.85 -18.74
N ILE A 453 -19.72 -3.83 -19.56
CA ILE A 453 -18.52 -3.84 -20.41
C ILE A 453 -18.95 -3.75 -21.88
N GLU A 454 -18.33 -2.88 -22.67
CA GLU A 454 -18.56 -2.72 -24.10
C GLU A 454 -17.33 -3.14 -24.91
N VAL A 455 -17.49 -4.09 -25.83
CA VAL A 455 -16.48 -4.43 -26.84
C VAL A 455 -16.87 -3.77 -28.16
N ARG A 456 -15.89 -3.14 -28.82
CA ARG A 456 -16.08 -2.43 -30.09
C ARG A 456 -15.13 -2.95 -31.18
N LYS A 457 -15.65 -3.07 -32.40
CA LYS A 457 -14.88 -3.34 -33.63
C LYS A 457 -15.55 -2.68 -34.83
N GLY A 458 -14.84 -1.79 -35.52
CA GLY A 458 -15.32 -1.20 -36.79
C GLY A 458 -16.71 -0.55 -36.72
N GLY A 459 -17.12 -0.04 -35.55
CA GLY A 459 -18.44 0.55 -35.30
C GLY A 459 -19.50 -0.43 -34.73
N GLU A 460 -19.25 -1.74 -34.76
CA GLU A 460 -20.06 -2.73 -34.03
C GLU A 460 -19.80 -2.61 -32.53
N ARG A 461 -20.86 -2.79 -31.72
CA ARG A 461 -20.80 -2.77 -30.26
C ARG A 461 -21.47 -4.01 -29.69
N ILE A 462 -20.74 -4.74 -28.85
CA ILE A 462 -21.22 -5.86 -28.05
C ILE A 462 -21.17 -5.45 -26.58
N THR A 463 -22.23 -5.72 -25.83
CA THR A 463 -22.31 -5.39 -24.41
C THR A 463 -22.35 -6.67 -23.58
N PHE A 464 -21.62 -6.65 -22.47
CA PHE A 464 -21.53 -7.72 -21.49
C PHE A 464 -21.95 -7.18 -20.12
N ALA A 465 -22.67 -8.00 -19.36
CA ALA A 465 -22.97 -7.73 -17.96
C ALA A 465 -21.79 -8.17 -17.08
N TYR A 466 -21.63 -7.53 -15.92
CA TYR A 466 -20.69 -8.02 -14.92
C TYR A 466 -21.17 -9.35 -14.31
N PRO A 467 -20.23 -10.19 -13.83
CA PRO A 467 -20.56 -11.33 -12.97
C PRO A 467 -21.46 -10.89 -11.80
N THR A 468 -22.49 -11.68 -11.52
CA THR A 468 -23.41 -11.50 -10.37
C THR A 468 -23.30 -12.63 -9.33
N ALA A 469 -22.34 -13.54 -9.56
CA ALA A 469 -22.07 -14.72 -8.77
C ALA A 469 -20.58 -15.05 -8.86
N TYR A 470 -20.04 -15.65 -7.80
CA TYR A 470 -18.66 -16.13 -7.77
C TYR A 470 -18.50 -17.46 -8.50
N ASP A 471 -19.58 -18.09 -8.99
CA ASP A 471 -19.53 -19.47 -9.52
C ASP A 471 -19.00 -20.43 -8.43
N HIS A 472 -19.52 -20.26 -7.21
CA HIS A 472 -19.15 -21.05 -6.03
C HIS A 472 -20.36 -21.21 -5.11
N ALA A 473 -20.84 -22.45 -4.94
CA ALA A 473 -22.15 -22.72 -4.36
C ALA A 473 -22.34 -22.25 -2.90
N ALA A 474 -21.27 -22.15 -2.12
CA ALA A 474 -21.33 -21.66 -0.74
C ALA A 474 -21.37 -20.13 -0.68
N ALA A 475 -20.45 -19.47 -1.40
CA ALA A 475 -20.39 -18.01 -1.51
C ALA A 475 -21.67 -17.44 -2.15
N ASP A 476 -22.20 -18.13 -3.17
CA ASP A 476 -23.40 -17.69 -3.89
C ASP A 476 -24.70 -17.82 -3.09
N LYS A 477 -24.65 -18.35 -1.86
CA LYS A 477 -25.77 -18.31 -0.90
C LYS A 477 -25.70 -17.13 0.08
N LEU A 478 -24.54 -16.48 0.18
CA LEU A 478 -24.33 -15.32 1.04
C LEU A 478 -24.87 -14.05 0.38
N GLU A 479 -25.19 -13.05 1.20
CA GLU A 479 -25.49 -11.70 0.74
C GLU A 479 -24.25 -11.11 0.07
N ARG A 480 -24.40 -10.54 -1.13
CA ARG A 480 -23.29 -10.04 -1.98
C ARG A 480 -23.78 -8.92 -2.89
N GLU A 481 -22.86 -8.07 -3.34
CA GLU A 481 -23.17 -6.91 -4.21
C GLU A 481 -22.51 -6.98 -5.60
N LEU A 482 -22.02 -8.16 -6.02
CA LEU A 482 -21.53 -8.38 -7.39
C LEU A 482 -22.54 -7.91 -8.44
N GLY A 483 -22.03 -7.39 -9.56
CA GLY A 483 -22.84 -6.95 -10.70
C GLY A 483 -22.57 -5.52 -11.17
N THR A 484 -21.71 -4.77 -10.46
CA THR A 484 -21.25 -3.44 -10.90
C THR A 484 -19.72 -3.34 -10.93
N GLY A 485 -19.22 -2.44 -11.78
CA GLY A 485 -17.80 -2.19 -11.94
C GLY A 485 -17.14 -1.62 -10.68
N SER A 486 -17.82 -0.74 -9.94
CA SER A 486 -17.29 -0.16 -8.69
C SER A 486 -17.12 -1.22 -7.61
N PHE A 487 -18.14 -2.05 -7.35
CA PHE A 487 -18.04 -3.10 -6.34
C PHE A 487 -16.95 -4.11 -6.72
N MET A 488 -16.90 -4.52 -7.99
CA MET A 488 -15.88 -5.46 -8.44
C MET A 488 -14.45 -4.90 -8.38
N GLY A 489 -14.26 -3.58 -8.38
CA GLY A 489 -12.95 -2.95 -8.43
C GLY A 489 -12.20 -3.31 -9.73
N VAL A 490 -12.75 -2.93 -10.90
CA VAL A 490 -12.18 -3.29 -12.22
C VAL A 490 -10.73 -2.79 -12.37
N GLN A 491 -9.79 -3.73 -12.52
CA GLN A 491 -8.36 -3.45 -12.69
C GLN A 491 -7.91 -3.46 -14.15
N SER A 492 -8.46 -4.37 -14.97
CA SER A 492 -8.25 -4.40 -16.42
C SER A 492 -9.31 -5.25 -17.12
N VAL A 493 -9.46 -5.05 -18.44
CA VAL A 493 -10.27 -5.89 -19.32
C VAL A 493 -9.48 -6.24 -20.58
N ARG A 494 -9.44 -7.51 -20.98
CA ARG A 494 -8.79 -7.97 -22.23
C ARG A 494 -9.82 -8.67 -23.10
N VAL A 495 -9.80 -8.43 -24.40
CA VAL A 495 -10.74 -9.10 -25.33
C VAL A 495 -10.09 -10.35 -25.87
N LEU A 496 -10.76 -11.50 -25.78
CA LEU A 496 -10.26 -12.72 -26.41
C LEU A 496 -10.26 -12.56 -27.94
N PRO A 497 -9.38 -13.25 -28.69
CA PRO A 497 -9.26 -13.06 -30.14
C PRO A 497 -10.55 -13.25 -30.96
N ASN A 498 -11.55 -13.96 -30.40
CA ASN A 498 -12.86 -14.14 -31.03
C ASN A 498 -13.78 -12.90 -30.95
N GLY A 499 -13.44 -11.92 -30.11
CA GLY A 499 -14.24 -10.71 -29.90
C GLY A 499 -15.57 -10.89 -29.16
N ARG A 500 -15.83 -12.10 -28.64
CA ARG A 500 -17.12 -12.50 -28.02
C ARG A 500 -17.00 -12.88 -26.55
N GLU A 501 -15.79 -12.86 -26.03
CA GLU A 501 -15.47 -13.11 -24.63
C GLU A 501 -14.50 -12.02 -24.16
N VAL A 502 -14.66 -11.58 -22.92
CA VAL A 502 -13.76 -10.64 -22.25
C VAL A 502 -13.17 -11.33 -21.03
N LEU A 503 -11.86 -11.24 -20.87
CA LEU A 503 -11.18 -11.55 -19.63
C LEU A 503 -11.24 -10.30 -18.73
N LEU A 504 -12.02 -10.38 -17.66
CA LEU A 504 -12.19 -9.35 -16.65
C LEU A 504 -11.25 -9.64 -15.48
N VAL A 505 -10.43 -8.66 -15.12
CA VAL A 505 -9.57 -8.69 -13.93
C VAL A 505 -10.07 -7.64 -12.94
N SER A 506 -10.39 -8.06 -11.73
CA SER A 506 -11.07 -7.24 -10.73
C SER A 506 -10.61 -7.61 -9.31
N GLY A 507 -10.89 -6.76 -8.32
CA GLY A 507 -10.63 -7.07 -6.90
C GLY A 507 -11.41 -8.29 -6.41
N GLU A 508 -12.58 -8.56 -7.00
CA GLU A 508 -13.47 -9.67 -6.64
C GLU A 508 -13.21 -10.98 -7.40
N GLY A 509 -12.20 -11.00 -8.29
CA GLY A 509 -11.83 -12.19 -9.06
C GLY A 509 -11.47 -11.93 -10.51
N ILE A 510 -11.10 -13.00 -11.20
CA ILE A 510 -10.74 -13.03 -12.62
C ILE A 510 -11.74 -13.93 -13.34
N TYR A 511 -12.41 -13.39 -14.34
CA TYR A 511 -13.54 -14.03 -15.01
C TYR A 511 -13.37 -13.99 -16.52
N VAL A 512 -13.81 -15.05 -17.21
CA VAL A 512 -14.13 -14.98 -18.63
C VAL A 512 -15.62 -14.70 -18.75
N VAL A 513 -15.95 -13.52 -19.28
CA VAL A 513 -17.31 -13.01 -19.46
C VAL A 513 -17.69 -13.13 -20.93
N GLY A 514 -18.65 -14.01 -21.22
CA GLY A 514 -19.35 -14.09 -22.50
C GLY A 514 -20.74 -13.45 -22.42
N GLN A 515 -21.46 -13.42 -23.54
CA GLN A 515 -22.83 -12.85 -23.56
C GLN A 515 -23.84 -13.71 -22.79
N ASP A 516 -23.68 -15.03 -22.84
CA ASP A 516 -24.63 -15.99 -22.27
C ASP A 516 -24.09 -16.73 -21.05
N LYS A 517 -22.77 -16.67 -20.82
CA LYS A 517 -22.09 -17.42 -19.77
C LYS A 517 -20.92 -16.60 -19.23
N THR A 518 -20.78 -16.62 -17.91
CA THR A 518 -19.58 -16.18 -17.19
C THR A 518 -18.95 -17.38 -16.52
N GLU A 519 -17.63 -17.44 -16.50
CA GLU A 519 -16.84 -18.49 -15.84
C GLU A 519 -15.76 -17.82 -15.00
N ARG A 520 -15.71 -18.14 -13.69
CA ARG A 520 -14.62 -17.70 -12.82
C ARG A 520 -13.39 -18.56 -13.12
N LEU A 521 -12.25 -17.90 -13.31
CA LEU A 521 -10.94 -18.56 -13.38
C LEU A 521 -10.16 -18.44 -12.08
N TYR A 522 -10.29 -17.31 -11.36
CA TYR A 522 -9.56 -17.07 -10.12
C TYR A 522 -10.39 -16.18 -9.18
N PRO A 523 -10.32 -16.33 -7.84
CA PRO A 523 -9.52 -17.28 -7.04
C PRO A 523 -9.89 -18.74 -7.34
N LEU A 524 -9.14 -19.72 -6.85
CA LEU A 524 -9.53 -21.14 -6.90
C LEU A 524 -10.51 -21.48 -5.77
N ASP A 525 -11.28 -22.58 -5.92
CA ASP A 525 -12.36 -22.95 -4.96
C ASP A 525 -11.88 -23.01 -3.52
N GLY A 526 -10.73 -23.66 -3.26
CA GLY A 526 -10.19 -23.77 -1.91
C GLY A 526 -9.84 -22.43 -1.24
N ILE A 527 -9.61 -21.37 -2.02
CA ILE A 527 -9.42 -20.01 -1.47
C ILE A 527 -10.78 -19.42 -1.10
N ILE A 528 -11.80 -19.59 -1.96
CA ILE A 528 -13.16 -19.11 -1.66
C ILE A 528 -13.75 -19.84 -0.45
N ASP A 529 -13.51 -21.14 -0.32
CA ASP A 529 -13.95 -21.93 0.84
C ASP A 529 -13.47 -21.29 2.15
N GLN A 530 -12.21 -20.86 2.23
CA GLN A 530 -11.68 -20.20 3.42
C GLN A 530 -12.32 -18.83 3.68
N TYR A 531 -12.53 -18.03 2.63
CA TYR A 531 -13.26 -16.75 2.77
C TYR A 531 -14.68 -16.98 3.29
N VAL A 532 -15.35 -18.06 2.87
CA VAL A 532 -16.68 -18.42 3.35
C VAL A 532 -16.64 -18.94 4.80
N GLU A 533 -15.63 -19.73 5.17
CA GLU A 533 -15.46 -20.24 6.54
C GLU A 533 -15.25 -19.13 7.57
N ASP A 534 -14.52 -18.08 7.19
CA ASP A 534 -14.22 -16.94 8.08
C ASP A 534 -15.23 -15.79 7.96
N PHE A 535 -16.25 -15.92 7.10
CA PHE A 535 -17.26 -14.89 6.93
C PHE A 535 -18.28 -14.94 8.09
N GLU A 536 -18.28 -13.89 8.92
CA GLU A 536 -19.15 -13.82 10.09
C GLU A 536 -20.53 -13.21 9.79
N SER A 537 -20.58 -12.04 9.16
CA SER A 537 -21.82 -11.34 8.81
C SER A 537 -21.58 -10.20 7.79
N GLY A 538 -22.67 -9.64 7.23
CA GLY A 538 -22.64 -8.49 6.33
C GLY A 538 -22.75 -8.84 4.84
N THR A 539 -22.06 -8.08 3.99
CA THR A 539 -21.96 -8.34 2.55
C THR A 539 -20.67 -9.12 2.28
N PHE A 540 -20.80 -10.32 1.72
CA PHE A 540 -19.67 -11.14 1.30
C PHE A 540 -18.94 -10.51 0.11
N GLY A 541 -17.62 -10.43 0.22
CA GLY A 541 -16.70 -9.93 -0.78
C GLY A 541 -15.35 -10.63 -0.68
N ILE A 542 -14.58 -10.61 -1.76
CA ILE A 542 -13.20 -11.11 -1.79
C ILE A 542 -12.28 -9.94 -2.08
N GLU A 543 -11.28 -9.77 -1.22
CA GLU A 543 -10.23 -8.77 -1.44
C GLU A 543 -9.01 -9.42 -2.11
N MET A 544 -8.88 -9.21 -3.42
CA MET A 544 -7.71 -9.63 -4.19
C MET A 544 -6.82 -8.43 -4.54
N HIS A 545 -5.56 -8.52 -4.13
CA HIS A 545 -4.50 -7.58 -4.49
C HIS A 545 -3.65 -8.14 -5.64
N PHE A 546 -2.97 -7.25 -6.38
CA PHE A 546 -2.08 -7.61 -7.49
C PHE A 546 -2.74 -8.55 -8.53
N ALA A 547 -4.04 -8.40 -8.75
CA ALA A 547 -4.76 -9.24 -9.69
C ALA A 547 -4.21 -9.02 -11.10
N ASN A 548 -3.77 -10.09 -11.73
CA ASN A 548 -3.17 -10.04 -13.05
C ASN A 548 -3.60 -11.23 -13.89
N ALA A 549 -3.81 -10.98 -15.18
CA ALA A 549 -4.17 -12.01 -16.13
C ALA A 549 -3.79 -11.59 -17.55
N ASP A 550 -3.47 -12.58 -18.39
CA ASP A 550 -3.22 -12.36 -19.81
C ASP A 550 -3.79 -13.50 -20.65
N VAL A 551 -4.04 -13.23 -21.93
CA VAL A 551 -4.57 -14.21 -22.90
C VAL A 551 -3.51 -14.48 -23.96
N SER A 552 -3.29 -15.75 -24.30
CA SER A 552 -2.37 -16.10 -25.38
C SER A 552 -2.83 -15.47 -26.71
N PRO A 553 -1.92 -15.11 -27.63
CA PRO A 553 -2.28 -14.56 -28.94
C PRO A 553 -3.24 -15.45 -29.74
N SER A 554 -3.14 -16.78 -29.57
CA SER A 554 -4.05 -17.78 -30.14
C SER A 554 -5.42 -17.84 -29.46
N GLY A 555 -5.55 -17.32 -28.24
CA GLY A 555 -6.79 -17.34 -27.46
C GLY A 555 -7.12 -18.70 -26.86
N ASP A 556 -6.17 -19.63 -26.85
CA ASP A 556 -6.31 -21.00 -26.34
C ASP A 556 -5.76 -21.17 -24.92
N ARG A 557 -5.04 -20.18 -24.38
CA ARG A 557 -4.54 -20.20 -23.01
C ARG A 557 -4.75 -18.86 -22.30
N ILE A 558 -4.89 -18.94 -20.98
CA ILE A 558 -4.99 -17.77 -20.08
C ILE A 558 -4.04 -18.00 -18.91
N THR A 559 -3.30 -16.97 -18.52
CA THR A 559 -2.67 -16.91 -17.20
C THR A 559 -3.53 -16.03 -16.30
N CYS A 560 -3.62 -16.38 -15.02
CA CYS A 560 -4.25 -15.54 -14.02
C CYS A 560 -3.61 -15.76 -12.65
N GLY A 561 -3.59 -14.72 -11.82
CA GLY A 561 -3.00 -14.78 -10.50
C GLY A 561 -3.31 -13.53 -9.69
N GLY A 562 -2.94 -13.58 -8.42
CA GLY A 562 -3.19 -12.51 -7.46
C GLY A 562 -2.86 -12.95 -6.05
N MET A 563 -3.06 -12.03 -5.12
CA MET A 563 -2.76 -12.17 -3.70
C MET A 563 -4.02 -11.95 -2.87
N PHE A 564 -4.16 -12.72 -1.80
CA PHE A 564 -5.29 -12.68 -0.88
C PHE A 564 -4.81 -12.48 0.56
N ARG A 565 -5.71 -11.99 1.42
CA ARG A 565 -5.53 -11.87 2.88
C ARG A 565 -4.18 -11.31 3.32
N ARG A 566 -3.94 -10.01 3.14
CA ARG A 566 -2.71 -9.30 3.56
C ARG A 566 -1.38 -10.02 3.18
N GLY A 567 -1.38 -10.87 2.15
CA GLY A 567 -0.16 -11.53 1.62
C GLY A 567 0.07 -12.97 2.04
N ILE A 568 -0.91 -13.61 2.65
CA ILE A 568 -0.77 -14.99 3.14
C ILE A 568 -0.93 -16.00 2.00
N MET A 569 -1.76 -15.70 0.99
CA MET A 569 -1.98 -16.61 -0.15
C MET A 569 -1.72 -15.89 -1.46
N ALA A 570 -0.76 -16.38 -2.23
CA ALA A 570 -0.46 -15.91 -3.58
C ALA A 570 -0.23 -17.09 -4.49
N GLY A 571 -0.59 -16.95 -5.77
CA GLY A 571 -0.42 -18.02 -6.73
C GLY A 571 -0.70 -17.59 -8.14
N LEU A 572 -0.33 -18.49 -9.05
CA LEU A 572 -0.59 -18.40 -10.48
C LEU A 572 -1.41 -19.62 -10.91
N ALA A 573 -2.28 -19.43 -11.89
CA ALA A 573 -2.96 -20.48 -12.61
C ALA A 573 -2.78 -20.27 -14.12
N ILE A 574 -2.55 -21.36 -14.85
CA ILE A 574 -2.55 -21.39 -16.31
C ILE A 574 -3.71 -22.28 -16.75
N TYR A 575 -4.59 -21.73 -17.56
CA TYR A 575 -5.73 -22.42 -18.15
C TYR A 575 -5.51 -22.65 -19.63
N ARG A 576 -6.03 -23.78 -20.14
CA ARG A 576 -6.11 -24.09 -21.56
C ARG A 576 -7.57 -24.31 -21.98
N LYS A 577 -7.93 -23.83 -23.16
CA LYS A 577 -9.25 -24.05 -23.76
C LYS A 577 -9.30 -25.45 -24.40
N VAL A 578 -10.15 -26.32 -23.86
CA VAL A 578 -10.39 -27.68 -24.36
C VAL A 578 -11.88 -27.87 -24.56
N ASP A 579 -12.31 -28.20 -25.79
CA ASP A 579 -13.72 -28.38 -26.16
C ASP A 579 -14.65 -27.24 -25.71
N GLY A 580 -14.15 -26.00 -25.77
CA GLY A 580 -14.89 -24.79 -25.41
C GLY A 580 -14.96 -24.49 -23.91
N LYS A 581 -14.26 -25.26 -23.06
CA LYS A 581 -14.16 -25.03 -21.62
C LYS A 581 -12.74 -24.66 -21.21
N TRP A 582 -12.59 -23.84 -20.18
CA TRP A 582 -11.29 -23.57 -19.60
C TRP A 582 -10.95 -24.68 -18.61
N VAL A 583 -9.80 -25.31 -18.82
CA VAL A 583 -9.30 -26.40 -17.97
C VAL A 583 -8.00 -25.93 -17.34
N LEU A 584 -7.91 -26.03 -16.01
CA LEU A 584 -6.68 -25.73 -15.29
C LEU A 584 -5.58 -26.70 -15.73
N GLU A 585 -4.52 -26.16 -16.34
CA GLU A 585 -3.38 -26.91 -16.85
C GLU A 585 -2.25 -26.96 -15.83
N ASN A 586 -2.00 -25.86 -15.13
CA ASN A 586 -0.94 -25.74 -14.12
C ASN A 586 -1.27 -24.68 -13.08
N THR A 587 -0.70 -24.80 -11.88
CA THR A 587 -0.79 -23.78 -10.82
C THR A 587 0.44 -23.84 -9.92
N SER A 588 0.86 -22.69 -9.39
CA SER A 588 1.82 -22.62 -8.28
C SER A 588 1.08 -22.16 -7.03
N GLN A 589 0.74 -23.12 -6.16
CA GLN A 589 0.15 -22.84 -4.84
C GLN A 589 1.15 -23.02 -3.70
N ALA A 590 2.43 -23.31 -3.99
CA ALA A 590 3.47 -23.45 -2.99
C ALA A 590 3.91 -22.10 -2.39
N ASP A 591 4.08 -22.07 -1.07
CA ASP A 591 4.39 -20.90 -0.25
C ASP A 591 5.57 -20.09 -0.81
N ALA A 592 5.32 -18.79 -1.02
CA ALA A 592 6.26 -17.73 -1.42
C ALA A 592 6.61 -17.59 -2.91
N PHE A 593 5.59 -17.62 -3.78
CA PHE A 593 5.68 -17.03 -5.12
C PHE A 593 4.62 -15.93 -5.29
N PHE A 594 5.07 -14.69 -5.52
CA PHE A 594 4.19 -13.52 -5.63
C PHE A 594 4.25 -12.91 -7.03
N PRO A 595 3.54 -13.48 -8.02
CA PRO A 595 3.57 -12.96 -9.38
C PRO A 595 2.83 -11.61 -9.43
N ALA A 596 3.58 -10.52 -9.61
CA ALA A 596 3.02 -9.20 -9.85
C ALA A 596 2.38 -9.13 -11.25
N GLN A 597 2.91 -9.89 -12.22
CA GLN A 597 2.34 -9.99 -13.57
C GLN A 597 2.83 -11.24 -14.32
N ALA A 598 1.97 -11.80 -15.18
CA ALA A 598 2.30 -12.83 -16.16
C ALA A 598 1.88 -12.38 -17.58
N VAL A 599 2.76 -12.52 -18.58
CA VAL A 599 2.50 -12.05 -19.96
C VAL A 599 2.98 -13.05 -21.01
N PHE A 600 2.09 -13.39 -21.95
CA PHE A 600 2.44 -14.26 -23.08
C PHE A 600 3.31 -13.54 -24.12
N HIS A 601 4.26 -14.26 -24.71
CA HIS A 601 4.97 -13.76 -25.89
C HIS A 601 4.06 -13.77 -27.13
N ARG A 602 4.21 -12.77 -28.01
CA ARG A 602 3.42 -12.61 -29.25
C ARG A 602 3.52 -13.80 -30.20
N GLU A 603 4.74 -14.27 -30.41
CA GLU A 603 5.08 -15.17 -31.52
C GLU A 603 5.68 -16.50 -31.07
N ARG A 604 5.96 -16.64 -29.77
CA ARG A 604 6.67 -17.79 -29.22
C ARG A 604 5.83 -18.38 -28.07
N PRO A 605 5.91 -19.69 -27.81
CA PRO A 605 5.16 -20.35 -26.75
C PRO A 605 5.81 -20.08 -25.38
N HIS A 606 6.04 -18.80 -25.02
CA HIS A 606 6.67 -18.41 -23.77
C HIS A 606 5.74 -17.55 -22.93
N ILE A 607 5.94 -17.61 -21.61
CA ILE A 607 5.37 -16.66 -20.65
C ILE A 607 6.52 -16.01 -19.88
N ALA A 608 6.41 -14.70 -19.66
CA ALA A 608 7.25 -13.96 -18.73
C ALA A 608 6.49 -13.67 -17.43
N PHE A 609 7.18 -13.78 -16.29
CA PHE A 609 6.65 -13.49 -14.96
C PHE A 609 7.51 -12.48 -14.24
N ALA A 610 6.91 -11.49 -13.59
CA ALA A 610 7.57 -10.65 -12.58
C ALA A 610 7.13 -11.10 -11.18
N ALA A 611 8.07 -11.38 -10.26
CA ALA A 611 7.74 -11.89 -8.92
C ALA A 611 8.45 -11.16 -7.78
N CYS A 612 7.69 -10.61 -6.81
CA CYS A 612 8.20 -9.62 -5.86
C CYS A 612 8.89 -10.18 -4.60
N LEU A 613 8.69 -11.46 -4.27
CA LEU A 613 9.30 -12.13 -3.11
C LEU A 613 9.48 -13.63 -3.41
N TYR A 614 10.54 -14.23 -2.86
CA TYR A 614 10.82 -15.67 -2.93
C TYR A 614 11.45 -16.16 -1.62
N ALA A 615 10.87 -17.19 -0.98
CA ALA A 615 11.33 -17.65 0.34
C ALA A 615 12.54 -18.62 0.28
N SER A 616 12.83 -19.28 -0.84
CA SER A 616 13.91 -20.29 -0.87
C SER A 616 15.28 -19.76 -1.28
N LEU A 617 15.39 -18.48 -1.68
CA LEU A 617 16.67 -17.77 -1.76
C LEU A 617 16.88 -17.03 -0.45
N SER A 618 17.76 -17.55 0.40
CA SER A 618 18.04 -17.08 1.76
C SER A 618 18.71 -15.71 1.86
N ASN A 619 18.58 -14.83 0.86
CA ASN A 619 19.02 -13.44 0.89
C ASN A 619 17.94 -12.57 0.26
N ALA A 620 17.38 -11.68 1.07
CA ALA A 620 16.29 -10.79 0.73
C ALA A 620 16.58 -9.90 -0.51
N LEU A 621 15.49 -9.61 -1.24
CA LEU A 621 15.28 -8.53 -2.23
C LEU A 621 15.93 -8.71 -3.63
N THR A 622 15.14 -9.12 -4.63
CA THR A 622 14.97 -8.42 -5.93
C THR A 622 13.86 -9.06 -6.78
N ASN A 623 13.02 -8.23 -7.40
CA ASN A 623 11.95 -8.63 -8.32
C ASN A 623 12.60 -9.21 -9.57
N THR A 624 12.36 -10.48 -9.86
CA THR A 624 13.06 -11.21 -10.93
C THR A 624 12.10 -11.52 -12.07
N THR A 625 12.54 -11.34 -13.32
CA THR A 625 11.77 -11.77 -14.50
C THR A 625 12.19 -13.16 -14.94
N PHE A 626 11.23 -14.07 -15.04
CA PHE A 626 11.44 -15.45 -15.49
C PHE A 626 10.80 -15.69 -16.85
N ARG A 627 11.45 -16.48 -17.70
CA ARG A 627 10.85 -17.05 -18.92
C ARG A 627 10.59 -18.52 -18.72
N ILE A 628 9.35 -18.96 -18.90
CA ILE A 628 8.96 -20.38 -18.95
C ILE A 628 8.58 -20.74 -20.39
N ASP A 629 9.12 -21.85 -20.90
CA ASP A 629 8.68 -22.47 -22.15
C ASP A 629 7.41 -23.28 -21.89
N LEU A 630 6.37 -23.04 -22.68
CA LEU A 630 5.10 -23.76 -22.58
C LEU A 630 5.17 -25.14 -23.21
N ASP A 631 6.12 -25.37 -24.12
CA ASP A 631 6.29 -26.66 -24.77
C ASP A 631 6.94 -27.65 -23.79
N GLY A 632 6.14 -28.60 -23.31
CA GLY A 632 6.59 -29.64 -22.38
C GLY A 632 6.39 -29.33 -20.89
N LEU A 633 5.74 -28.21 -20.55
CA LEU A 633 5.39 -27.88 -19.16
C LEU A 633 4.42 -28.92 -18.57
N ALA A 634 4.91 -29.76 -17.65
CA ALA A 634 4.12 -30.71 -16.90
C ALA A 634 3.46 -30.06 -15.66
N PRO A 635 2.35 -30.61 -15.14
CA PRO A 635 1.74 -30.10 -13.91
C PRO A 635 2.74 -30.05 -12.75
N GLY A 636 2.88 -28.90 -12.10
CA GLY A 636 3.84 -28.68 -11.00
C GLY A 636 5.19 -28.09 -11.44
N ASP A 637 5.54 -28.12 -12.73
CA ASP A 637 6.83 -27.59 -13.22
C ASP A 637 7.03 -26.08 -12.98
N ILE A 638 5.93 -25.33 -12.77
CA ILE A 638 6.02 -23.91 -12.41
C ILE A 638 6.70 -23.73 -11.04
N GLU A 639 6.62 -24.72 -10.14
CA GLU A 639 7.23 -24.66 -8.82
C GLU A 639 8.76 -24.85 -8.86
N GLU A 640 9.30 -25.53 -9.89
CA GLU A 640 10.74 -25.79 -10.03
C GLU A 640 11.50 -24.73 -10.85
N PHE A 641 10.78 -23.78 -11.48
CA PHE A 641 11.32 -22.62 -12.21
C PHE A 641 12.53 -22.91 -13.10
N SER A 642 12.43 -23.87 -14.02
CA SER A 642 13.49 -24.27 -14.96
C SER A 642 13.76 -23.28 -16.11
N GLY A 643 13.59 -21.98 -15.88
CA GLY A 643 13.58 -20.92 -16.89
C GLY A 643 14.81 -20.01 -16.92
N ALA A 644 14.89 -19.16 -17.95
CA ALA A 644 15.90 -18.10 -18.01
C ALA A 644 15.51 -16.92 -17.11
N VAL A 645 16.49 -16.29 -16.47
CA VAL A 645 16.31 -15.27 -15.44
C VAL A 645 17.00 -13.96 -15.82
N ALA A 646 16.26 -12.85 -15.84
CA ALA A 646 16.84 -11.51 -15.95
C ALA A 646 17.09 -10.91 -14.57
N GLN A 647 18.36 -10.65 -14.23
CA GLN A 647 18.77 -9.96 -13.01
C GLN A 647 19.15 -8.51 -13.32
N GLU A 648 18.17 -7.63 -13.30
CA GLU A 648 18.35 -6.21 -13.57
C GLU A 648 18.15 -5.39 -12.30
N GLY A 649 18.91 -4.29 -12.14
CA GLY A 649 18.73 -3.37 -11.03
C GLY A 649 17.38 -2.65 -11.08
N GLY A 650 16.63 -2.67 -9.98
CA GLY A 650 15.30 -2.07 -9.83
C GLY A 650 14.17 -3.11 -9.72
N ARG A 651 12.95 -2.67 -9.41
CA ARG A 651 11.77 -3.54 -9.26
C ARG A 651 10.92 -3.47 -10.53
N VAL A 652 10.79 -4.59 -11.24
CA VAL A 652 9.88 -4.71 -12.40
C VAL A 652 8.43 -4.46 -11.94
N GLN A 653 7.76 -3.50 -12.55
CA GLN A 653 6.37 -3.14 -12.29
C GLN A 653 5.44 -3.69 -13.38
N VAL A 654 5.91 -3.71 -14.63
CA VAL A 654 5.12 -4.14 -15.79
C VAL A 654 5.97 -4.83 -16.84
N ILE A 655 5.35 -5.77 -17.55
CA ILE A 655 5.87 -6.54 -18.68
C ILE A 655 4.95 -6.29 -19.88
N ALA A 656 5.53 -6.10 -21.07
CA ALA A 656 4.82 -6.14 -22.33
C ALA A 656 5.60 -6.92 -23.39
N SER A 657 4.95 -7.80 -24.14
CA SER A 657 5.62 -8.50 -25.26
C SER A 657 5.95 -7.53 -26.40
N PHE A 658 7.22 -7.53 -26.82
CA PHE A 658 7.75 -6.59 -27.82
C PHE A 658 8.85 -7.21 -28.69
N GLY A 659 8.59 -7.31 -29.99
CA GLY A 659 9.55 -7.80 -30.97
C GLY A 659 10.04 -9.23 -30.65
N LYS A 660 11.36 -9.40 -30.51
CA LYS A 660 11.99 -10.68 -30.15
C LYS A 660 12.03 -10.96 -28.63
N GLY A 661 11.24 -10.23 -27.84
CA GLY A 661 11.50 -10.02 -26.43
C GLY A 661 10.31 -9.53 -25.61
N TYR A 662 10.65 -8.94 -24.47
CA TYR A 662 9.73 -8.23 -23.58
C TYR A 662 10.29 -6.85 -23.23
N LEU A 663 9.42 -5.86 -23.15
CA LEU A 663 9.68 -4.59 -22.45
C LEU A 663 9.37 -4.79 -20.97
N LEU A 664 10.34 -4.51 -20.12
CA LEU A 664 10.22 -4.52 -18.67
C LEU A 664 10.25 -3.08 -18.16
N GLY A 665 9.14 -2.61 -17.59
CA GLY A 665 9.05 -1.31 -16.93
C GLY A 665 9.44 -1.43 -15.46
N PHE A 666 10.30 -0.53 -14.99
CA PHE A 666 10.85 -0.54 -13.63
C PHE A 666 10.37 0.65 -12.79
N ASP A 667 10.48 0.53 -11.47
CA ASP A 667 10.17 1.59 -10.49
C ASP A 667 11.18 2.76 -10.48
N ASN A 668 12.26 2.65 -11.25
CA ASN A 668 13.28 3.68 -11.39
C ASN A 668 13.18 4.46 -12.72
N GLY A 669 12.09 4.29 -13.48
CA GLY A 669 11.83 5.02 -14.74
C GLY A 669 12.48 4.45 -15.99
N TYR A 670 13.15 3.31 -15.88
CA TYR A 670 13.64 2.60 -17.04
C TYR A 670 12.60 1.63 -17.60
N VAL A 671 12.58 1.56 -18.93
CA VAL A 671 12.05 0.45 -19.71
C VAL A 671 13.24 -0.28 -20.31
N ARG A 672 13.38 -1.58 -20.04
CA ARG A 672 14.42 -2.44 -20.63
C ARG A 672 13.81 -3.43 -21.61
N TRP A 673 14.38 -3.54 -22.79
CA TRP A 673 14.00 -4.54 -23.79
C TRP A 673 14.88 -5.76 -23.63
N MET A 674 14.31 -6.86 -23.13
CA MET A 674 15.03 -8.12 -22.89
C MET A 674 14.70 -9.15 -23.97
N GLY A 675 15.70 -9.85 -24.48
CA GLY A 675 15.54 -10.97 -25.39
C GLY A 675 14.98 -12.22 -24.71
N VAL A 676 14.42 -13.14 -25.50
CA VAL A 676 13.96 -14.45 -25.02
C VAL A 676 14.89 -15.62 -25.37
N ASP A 677 15.97 -15.35 -26.10
CA ASP A 677 17.01 -16.35 -26.39
C ASP A 677 17.97 -16.48 -25.18
N ASP A 678 18.86 -17.49 -25.18
CA ASP A 678 19.66 -17.92 -24.02
C ASP A 678 20.30 -16.73 -23.26
N ASP A 679 20.11 -16.73 -21.94
CA ASP A 679 20.51 -15.71 -20.93
C ASP A 679 19.71 -14.39 -20.86
N CYS A 680 18.55 -14.27 -21.53
CA CYS A 680 17.70 -13.08 -21.40
C CYS A 680 18.46 -11.76 -21.63
N GLU A 681 19.24 -11.68 -22.72
CA GLU A 681 20.12 -10.54 -23.01
C GLU A 681 19.39 -9.18 -23.02
N LEU A 682 20.04 -8.13 -22.50
CA LEU A 682 19.57 -6.75 -22.64
C LEU A 682 19.78 -6.26 -24.08
N LEU A 683 18.69 -6.02 -24.80
CA LEU A 683 18.68 -5.56 -26.20
C LEU A 683 18.74 -4.04 -26.33
N GLY A 684 18.28 -3.34 -25.30
CA GLY A 684 18.28 -1.90 -25.23
C GLY A 684 17.47 -1.40 -24.05
N TYR A 685 17.60 -0.12 -23.75
CA TYR A 685 16.86 0.54 -22.68
C TYR A 685 16.35 1.90 -23.13
N LEU A 686 15.35 2.39 -22.42
CA LEU A 686 14.79 3.73 -22.54
C LEU A 686 14.50 4.25 -21.13
N PHE A 687 14.95 5.45 -20.81
CA PHE A 687 14.49 6.17 -19.63
C PHE A 687 13.27 7.03 -19.98
N VAL A 688 12.21 6.92 -19.18
CA VAL A 688 10.96 7.70 -19.33
C VAL A 688 10.77 8.66 -18.15
N GLY A 689 11.14 8.25 -16.93
CA GLY A 689 10.93 8.97 -15.67
C GLY A 689 9.74 8.47 -14.85
N GLY A 690 9.86 8.53 -13.52
CA GLY A 690 8.88 7.96 -12.57
C GLY A 690 8.83 6.42 -12.58
N SER A 691 8.12 5.78 -11.68
CA SER A 691 7.86 4.33 -11.78
C SER A 691 7.03 4.03 -13.02
N ILE A 692 7.43 3.06 -13.84
CA ILE A 692 6.68 2.66 -15.03
C ILE A 692 5.53 1.73 -14.62
N LEU A 693 4.28 2.12 -14.83
CA LEU A 693 3.13 1.37 -14.32
C LEU A 693 2.38 0.57 -15.38
N ASP A 694 2.44 0.99 -16.64
CA ASP A 694 1.82 0.26 -17.73
C ASP A 694 2.54 0.50 -19.07
N ILE A 695 2.53 -0.51 -19.94
CA ILE A 695 3.09 -0.42 -21.30
C ILE A 695 2.10 -1.05 -22.28
N ASP A 696 1.65 -0.27 -23.25
CA ASP A 696 0.79 -0.77 -24.33
C ASP A 696 1.52 -0.78 -25.67
N VAL A 697 1.62 -1.96 -26.28
CA VAL A 697 2.35 -2.18 -27.53
C VAL A 697 1.40 -2.18 -28.72
N ALA A 698 1.79 -1.49 -29.80
CA ALA A 698 1.03 -1.46 -31.04
C ALA A 698 1.05 -2.82 -31.78
N PRO A 699 0.03 -3.13 -32.61
CA PRO A 699 -0.05 -4.40 -33.31
C PRO A 699 1.14 -4.72 -34.22
N ASP A 700 1.77 -3.68 -34.78
CA ASP A 700 2.91 -3.81 -35.69
C ASP A 700 4.24 -4.05 -34.96
N GLN A 701 4.23 -4.03 -33.62
CA GLN A 701 5.42 -4.20 -32.78
C GLN A 701 6.51 -3.14 -33.04
N LYS A 702 6.12 -1.97 -33.57
CA LYS A 702 7.05 -0.87 -33.85
C LYS A 702 6.85 0.32 -32.93
N SER A 703 5.69 0.43 -32.29
CA SER A 703 5.40 1.51 -31.35
C SER A 703 4.88 0.98 -30.03
N PHE A 704 5.09 1.74 -28.97
CA PHE A 704 4.52 1.47 -27.66
C PHE A 704 4.25 2.78 -26.91
N VAL A 705 3.34 2.71 -25.94
CA VAL A 705 2.98 3.81 -25.05
C VAL A 705 3.29 3.39 -23.63
N VAL A 706 3.85 4.31 -22.85
CA VAL A 706 4.29 4.07 -21.47
C VAL A 706 3.53 5.00 -20.53
N ALA A 707 3.02 4.45 -19.43
CA ALA A 707 2.42 5.17 -18.31
C ALA A 707 3.40 5.22 -17.12
N SER A 708 3.44 6.34 -16.39
CA SER A 708 4.24 6.46 -15.17
C SER A 708 3.47 7.05 -13.99
N ASP A 709 4.00 6.82 -12.78
CA ASP A 709 3.55 7.46 -11.54
C ASP A 709 3.84 8.97 -11.48
N SER A 710 4.66 9.48 -12.39
CA SER A 710 4.97 10.90 -12.55
C SER A 710 3.99 11.64 -13.46
N GLY A 711 2.90 10.99 -13.87
CA GLY A 711 1.85 11.65 -14.65
C GLY A 711 2.11 11.64 -16.15
N LEU A 712 3.09 10.87 -16.63
CA LEU A 712 3.46 10.84 -18.03
C LEU A 712 2.71 9.74 -18.78
N VAL A 713 2.24 10.08 -19.97
CA VAL A 713 1.84 9.13 -21.02
C VAL A 713 2.71 9.42 -22.24
N SER A 714 3.68 8.55 -22.51
CA SER A 714 4.69 8.78 -23.56
C SER A 714 4.61 7.74 -24.67
N LYS A 715 4.48 8.19 -25.91
CA LYS A 715 4.44 7.32 -27.10
C LYS A 715 5.78 7.32 -27.83
N PHE A 716 6.30 6.14 -28.12
CA PHE A 716 7.55 5.93 -28.84
C PHE A 716 7.34 5.02 -30.06
N THR A 717 8.15 5.22 -31.09
CA THR A 717 8.15 4.40 -32.31
C THR A 717 9.58 4.09 -32.73
N LEU A 718 9.87 2.87 -33.16
CA LEU A 718 11.16 2.51 -33.75
C LEU A 718 11.45 3.35 -35.00
N ALA A 719 12.66 3.88 -35.08
CA ALA A 719 13.17 4.73 -36.15
C ALA A 719 14.59 4.29 -36.53
N ASP A 720 15.20 4.95 -37.53
CA ASP A 720 16.60 4.68 -37.91
C ASP A 720 17.59 5.33 -36.94
N VAL A 721 17.20 6.47 -36.35
CA VAL A 721 18.00 7.27 -35.41
C VAL A 721 17.12 7.65 -34.23
N ALA A 722 17.65 7.48 -33.01
CA ALA A 722 16.96 7.88 -31.80
C ALA A 722 16.77 9.42 -31.76
N SER A 723 15.65 9.87 -31.19
CA SER A 723 15.46 11.30 -30.91
C SER A 723 16.50 11.77 -29.91
N SER A 724 17.11 12.93 -30.19
CA SER A 724 18.23 13.46 -29.40
C SER A 724 17.87 13.80 -27.95
N ASN A 725 16.58 13.92 -27.64
CA ASN A 725 16.08 14.21 -26.30
C ASN A 725 15.88 12.97 -25.41
N LEU A 726 16.16 11.76 -25.92
CA LEU A 726 15.96 10.51 -25.18
C LEU A 726 17.27 10.00 -24.58
N ILE A 727 17.17 9.43 -23.38
CA ILE A 727 18.23 8.59 -22.80
C ILE A 727 17.89 7.14 -23.14
N THR A 728 18.57 6.62 -24.15
CA THR A 728 18.21 5.33 -24.75
C THR A 728 19.31 4.77 -25.62
N THR A 729 19.42 3.45 -25.65
CA THR A 729 20.14 2.69 -26.69
C THR A 729 19.22 2.18 -27.79
N MET A 730 17.90 2.26 -27.58
CA MET A 730 16.91 1.87 -28.57
C MET A 730 16.79 2.97 -29.63
N PRO A 731 16.68 2.61 -30.92
CA PRO A 731 16.54 3.60 -31.98
C PRO A 731 15.08 4.10 -32.03
N LEU A 732 14.71 4.96 -31.07
CA LEU A 732 13.33 5.40 -30.85
C LEU A 732 13.10 6.85 -31.25
N LYS A 733 12.00 7.08 -31.94
CA LYS A 733 11.38 8.38 -32.10
C LYS A 733 10.41 8.64 -30.96
N ASP A 734 10.62 9.74 -30.24
CA ASP A 734 9.61 10.32 -29.34
C ASP A 734 8.45 10.81 -30.24
N GLU A 735 7.20 10.39 -30.01
CA GLU A 735 6.06 10.77 -30.87
C GLU A 735 5.15 11.80 -30.22
N SER A 736 4.81 11.61 -28.96
CA SER A 736 3.90 12.49 -28.24
C SER A 736 3.94 12.20 -26.76
N ARG A 737 3.74 13.23 -25.94
CA ARG A 737 3.52 13.07 -24.50
C ARG A 737 2.22 13.75 -24.08
N ALA A 738 1.57 13.17 -23.09
CA ALA A 738 0.55 13.84 -22.30
C ALA A 738 0.99 13.82 -20.84
N VAL A 739 0.72 14.91 -20.13
CA VAL A 739 1.11 15.07 -18.73
C VAL A 739 -0.10 15.42 -17.86
N PHE A 740 -0.13 14.81 -16.68
CA PHE A 740 -1.19 14.95 -15.71
C PHE A 740 -0.61 15.38 -14.36
N PHE A 741 -1.02 16.55 -13.91
CA PHE A 741 -0.61 17.12 -12.64
C PHE A 741 -1.81 17.35 -11.73
N ARG A 742 -1.56 17.41 -10.41
CA ARG A 742 -2.60 17.65 -9.40
C ARG A 742 -3.31 18.97 -9.61
N THR A 743 -2.60 19.94 -10.17
CA THR A 743 -2.95 21.34 -10.09
C THR A 743 -3.05 22.02 -11.45
N TRP A 744 -2.43 21.48 -12.48
CA TRP A 744 -2.58 21.98 -13.86
C TRP A 744 -3.62 21.16 -14.63
N PRO A 745 -4.31 21.76 -15.62
CA PRO A 745 -5.15 20.99 -16.52
C PRO A 745 -4.32 19.92 -17.25
N PRO A 746 -4.93 18.84 -17.74
CA PRO A 746 -4.26 17.89 -18.61
C PRO A 746 -3.62 18.60 -19.81
N MET A 747 -2.32 18.38 -20.01
CA MET A 747 -1.56 19.08 -21.04
C MET A 747 -0.98 18.10 -22.04
N ARG A 748 -0.97 18.54 -23.29
CA ARG A 748 -0.15 17.93 -24.32
C ARG A 748 1.25 18.50 -24.20
N TRP A 749 2.22 17.60 -24.20
CA TRP A 749 3.63 17.94 -24.16
C TRP A 749 4.29 17.48 -25.44
#